data_AF-A0A2N8ZAZ3-F1
#
_entry.id   AF-A0A2N8ZAZ3-F1
#
_cell.length_a   1.000
_cell.length_b   1.000
_cell.length_c   1.000
_cell.angle_alpha   90.00
_cell.angle_beta   90.00
_cell.angle_gamma   90.00
#
_symmetry.space_group_name_H-M   'P 1'
#
loop_
_entity.id
_entity.type
_entity.pdbx_description
1 polymer ?
#
loop_
_entity_poly.entity_id
_entity_poly.type
_entity_poly.pdbx_seq_one_letter_code
_entity_poly.pdbx_strand_id
1 'polypeptide(L)'
;MHVQTFNGNVAELLAQLSSDTLLVGRYCASDSPVVINVKKANVELLWIGRPKAFPLNVQWHYVLGVMPRMQDHDALLKEMARVELLSVRLEYSLERNWLPPKEVLKIVQPICSLDFSDTAVQTQLKKVFALASIEGYEKTVLKYKDTSSNSEGIKLEVRASGSASYYITYRLKDDQGKWSNESAKVVGNARTVSLLQAREEAHYLKAKFIEKNKVPPKTHTRENKAVRTFRQLHELHVRSERGSKLKPGTVADYDAVAFNYLGKQRDYNQYQKERQDHHHRAPRSTKGTFVGLGILDRDFDSLNYTEAKQLHADLKTAIDLNNQAVGKTSTGRQADKVFTYVRTLIDKGNLLMQERDPEWSMRNPITLFSKEKIWCNPGGNSVRKDKTLPDQCYPTLWRGLQELRSYRLDNTSGNTRNVHKDVRSYKLNSLFYEFLLYTGFRPEDAVRIEWSQISMKEGSITWKASQRQNIKNGAGINDEHFVLYLNQQSFQVIKALDTLYQSYRDEIAEPFERQVEKIKAEKAVDLNKIKTLQDERDEDIARLACERYLFCNAYLNNKMKPNPTLFIDRLEGLTDLRITAASFRAMFQQKAAEVGLKDYEIKRLVFHKMQVNKSDVQAGYNMTSASFLKRISQRVANKISALCRSEFEQETFMLLDSSMAKRIKNALDLETHNKSEVIELMNDEQYEAFAQAEKRTVEENAQMMLDDFLQLMQNPAVKSELERLNLYKHRHYKVN
;
A
#
# COMPACT_ATOMS: atom_id res chain seq x y z
N MET A 1 31.04 -3.97 -45.20
CA MET A 1 31.28 -3.20 -43.96
C MET A 1 32.73 -2.75 -43.95
N HIS A 2 33.00 -1.44 -43.91
CA HIS A 2 34.33 -0.96 -43.53
C HIS A 2 34.38 -0.88 -42.00
N VAL A 3 35.47 -1.38 -41.42
CA VAL A 3 35.69 -1.38 -39.97
C VAL A 3 36.74 -0.32 -39.67
N GLN A 4 36.41 0.64 -38.82
CA GLN A 4 37.35 1.65 -38.33
C GLN A 4 37.56 1.49 -36.82
N THR A 5 38.81 1.61 -36.39
CA THR A 5 39.19 1.56 -34.98
C THR A 5 39.45 2.96 -34.46
N PHE A 6 38.95 3.27 -33.26
CA PHE A 6 39.12 4.57 -32.61
C PHE A 6 39.67 4.41 -31.20
N ASN A 7 40.58 5.31 -30.80
CA ASN A 7 41.16 5.36 -29.47
C ASN A 7 40.85 6.72 -28.84
N GLY A 8 40.05 6.75 -27.78
CA GLY A 8 39.63 8.00 -27.13
C GLY A 8 38.64 7.75 -26.01
N ASN A 9 38.12 8.80 -25.37
CA ASN A 9 36.98 8.64 -24.46
C ASN A 9 35.63 8.74 -25.23
N VAL A 10 34.53 8.29 -24.61
CA VAL A 10 33.21 8.26 -25.28
C VAL A 10 32.74 9.67 -25.66
N ALA A 11 33.04 10.69 -24.85
CA ALA A 11 32.65 12.06 -25.13
C ALA A 11 33.42 12.63 -26.35
N GLU A 12 34.70 12.31 -26.50
CA GLU A 12 35.52 12.67 -27.66
C GLU A 12 35.05 11.96 -28.93
N LEU A 13 34.72 10.66 -28.84
CA LEU A 13 34.16 9.91 -29.96
C LEU A 13 32.80 10.49 -30.39
N LEU A 14 31.91 10.77 -29.43
CA LEU A 14 30.62 11.39 -29.72
C LEU A 14 30.78 12.81 -30.27
N ALA A 15 31.73 13.59 -29.77
CA ALA A 15 32.03 14.93 -30.28
C ALA A 15 32.55 14.87 -31.72
N GLN A 16 33.49 13.97 -32.01
CA GLN A 16 34.06 13.75 -33.35
C GLN A 16 33.02 13.22 -34.35
N LEU A 17 32.10 12.36 -33.90
CA LEU A 17 30.96 11.92 -34.71
C LEU A 17 29.96 13.07 -34.90
N SER A 18 29.72 13.91 -33.88
CA SER A 18 28.77 15.03 -33.97
C SER A 18 29.25 16.20 -34.84
N SER A 19 30.56 16.43 -34.93
CA SER A 19 31.14 17.48 -35.78
C SER A 19 30.93 17.21 -37.27
N ASP A 20 30.60 15.98 -37.65
CA ASP A 20 30.39 15.55 -39.05
C ASP A 20 28.93 15.67 -39.55
N THR A 21 28.13 16.58 -38.96
CA THR A 21 26.69 16.81 -39.24
C THR A 21 25.83 15.54 -39.07
N LEU A 22 25.61 15.12 -37.83
CA LEU A 22 24.80 13.95 -37.48
C LEU A 22 23.65 14.31 -36.53
N LEU A 23 22.42 13.89 -36.86
CA LEU A 23 21.28 13.86 -35.93
C LEU A 23 21.36 12.55 -35.13
N VAL A 24 21.75 12.64 -33.86
CA VAL A 24 21.86 11.48 -32.95
C VAL A 24 20.45 10.99 -32.61
N GLY A 25 20.14 9.74 -32.96
CA GLY A 25 18.89 9.07 -32.58
C GLY A 25 18.76 8.81 -31.07
N ARG A 26 17.53 8.54 -30.61
CA ARG A 26 17.22 8.30 -29.19
C ARG A 26 18.01 7.12 -28.61
N TYR A 27 18.68 7.38 -27.51
CA TYR A 27 19.26 6.38 -26.61
C TYR A 27 18.16 5.60 -25.88
N CYS A 28 18.19 4.27 -25.95
CA CYS A 28 17.40 3.38 -25.09
C CYS A 28 18.34 2.50 -24.29
N ALA A 29 18.26 2.58 -22.96
CA ALA A 29 19.00 1.71 -22.06
C ALA A 29 18.23 0.40 -21.85
N SER A 30 18.60 -0.66 -22.56
CA SER A 30 18.22 -2.04 -22.24
C SER A 30 19.43 -2.97 -22.35
N ASP A 31 19.39 -4.12 -21.67
CA ASP A 31 20.52 -4.98 -21.28
C ASP A 31 21.27 -5.76 -22.41
N SER A 32 21.36 -5.22 -23.63
CA SER A 32 22.05 -5.80 -24.80
C SER A 32 22.88 -4.73 -25.55
N PRO A 33 23.73 -5.06 -26.55
CA PRO A 33 24.61 -4.09 -27.21
C PRO A 33 23.86 -2.82 -27.63
N VAL A 34 24.40 -1.65 -27.28
CA VAL A 34 23.78 -0.39 -27.71
C VAL A 34 23.95 -0.32 -29.22
N VAL A 35 22.88 -0.03 -29.93
CA VAL A 35 22.92 0.29 -31.36
C VAL A 35 22.64 1.78 -31.47
N ILE A 36 23.65 2.55 -31.83
CA ILE A 36 23.46 3.98 -32.11
C ILE A 36 23.24 4.11 -33.62
N ASN A 37 21.99 4.33 -34.02
CA ASN A 37 21.66 4.61 -35.42
C ASN A 37 21.99 6.07 -35.72
N VAL A 38 22.99 6.28 -36.56
CA VAL A 38 23.42 7.61 -36.95
C VAL A 38 23.13 7.81 -38.44
N LYS A 39 22.13 8.65 -38.73
CA LYS A 39 21.66 8.90 -40.11
C LYS A 39 22.52 9.96 -40.77
N LYS A 40 23.32 9.56 -41.76
CA LYS A 40 23.90 10.46 -42.78
C LYS A 40 23.21 10.22 -44.11
N ALA A 41 23.15 11.23 -44.98
CA ALA A 41 22.32 11.27 -46.18
C ALA A 41 22.34 10.01 -47.10
N ASN A 42 23.33 9.11 -47.02
CA ASN A 42 23.38 7.85 -47.78
C ASN A 42 24.00 6.63 -47.03
N VAL A 43 24.25 6.68 -45.72
CA VAL A 43 24.91 5.59 -44.95
C VAL A 43 24.34 5.50 -43.53
N GLU A 44 24.04 4.28 -43.06
CA GLU A 44 23.71 4.01 -41.64
C GLU A 44 24.96 3.47 -40.94
N LEU A 45 25.44 4.19 -39.93
CA LEU A 45 26.52 3.71 -39.05
C LEU A 45 25.91 2.87 -37.93
N LEU A 46 26.44 1.67 -37.72
CA LEU A 46 26.04 0.75 -36.67
C LEU A 46 27.20 0.55 -35.69
N TRP A 47 27.00 0.97 -34.44
CA TRP A 47 27.95 0.78 -33.36
C TRP A 47 27.64 -0.51 -32.58
N ILE A 48 28.68 -1.24 -32.17
CA ILE A 48 28.50 -2.46 -31.37
C ILE A 48 29.68 -2.66 -30.42
N GLY A 49 29.35 -2.84 -29.14
CA GLY A 49 30.26 -3.41 -28.13
C GLY A 49 30.08 -2.79 -26.75
N ARG A 50 29.77 -3.60 -25.74
CA ARG A 50 29.77 -3.21 -24.32
C ARG A 50 30.84 -4.00 -23.58
N PRO A 51 31.64 -3.37 -22.70
CA PRO A 51 32.10 -4.00 -21.47
C PRO A 51 31.20 -3.55 -20.31
N LYS A 52 30.99 -4.42 -19.31
CA LYS A 52 29.95 -4.29 -18.27
C LYS A 52 29.96 -3.02 -17.39
N ALA A 53 30.95 -2.13 -17.48
CA ALA A 53 30.92 -0.83 -16.79
C ALA A 53 31.74 0.23 -17.55
N PHE A 54 31.14 1.38 -17.86
CA PHE A 54 31.80 2.53 -18.46
C PHE A 54 32.03 3.62 -17.41
N PRO A 55 33.29 3.96 -17.06
CA PRO A 55 33.62 5.32 -16.64
C PRO A 55 33.75 6.18 -17.89
N LEU A 56 32.97 7.26 -17.99
CA LEU A 56 32.92 8.15 -19.16
C LEU A 56 34.27 8.81 -19.53
N ASN A 57 35.29 8.72 -18.67
CA ASN A 57 36.57 9.42 -18.79
C ASN A 57 37.79 8.47 -18.85
N VAL A 58 37.61 7.23 -19.33
CA VAL A 58 38.72 6.29 -19.59
C VAL A 58 38.92 6.17 -21.10
N GLN A 59 40.16 6.07 -21.57
CA GLN A 59 40.46 5.82 -22.98
C GLN A 59 40.15 4.37 -23.32
N TRP A 60 39.35 4.15 -24.36
CA TRP A 60 38.97 2.82 -24.85
C TRP A 60 39.32 2.65 -26.33
N HIS A 61 39.45 1.38 -26.74
CA HIS A 61 39.49 0.98 -28.14
C HIS A 61 38.07 0.66 -28.62
N TYR A 62 37.57 1.42 -29.60
CA TYR A 62 36.25 1.22 -30.21
C TYR A 62 36.38 0.62 -31.61
N VAL A 63 35.41 -0.21 -31.99
CA VAL A 63 35.28 -0.78 -33.34
C VAL A 63 33.96 -0.31 -33.94
N LEU A 64 34.01 0.42 -35.04
CA LEU A 64 32.84 0.98 -35.73
C LEU A 64 32.56 0.22 -37.02
N GLY A 65 31.29 -0.13 -37.21
CA GLY A 65 30.78 -0.76 -38.42
C GLY A 65 30.04 0.20 -39.33
N VAL A 66 30.48 0.31 -40.58
CA VAL A 66 29.76 1.10 -41.59
C VAL A 66 28.92 0.20 -42.47
N MET A 67 27.60 0.47 -42.54
CA MET A 67 26.68 -0.22 -43.46
C MET A 67 26.08 0.73 -44.50
N PRO A 68 26.06 0.35 -45.80
CA PRO A 68 25.32 1.10 -46.80
C PRO A 68 23.81 0.96 -46.55
N ARG A 69 23.05 2.00 -46.93
CA ARG A 69 21.59 2.04 -46.76
C ARG A 69 20.94 0.92 -47.58
N MET A 70 20.34 -0.07 -46.90
CA MET A 70 19.63 -1.16 -47.54
C MET A 70 18.17 -0.73 -47.80
N GLN A 71 17.65 -0.94 -49.01
CA GLN A 71 16.27 -0.58 -49.36
C GLN A 71 15.23 -1.59 -48.83
N ASP A 72 15.68 -2.79 -48.45
CA ASP A 72 14.85 -3.89 -47.98
C ASP A 72 14.98 -4.07 -46.44
N HIS A 73 13.85 -4.03 -45.75
CA HIS A 73 13.75 -4.15 -44.30
C HIS A 73 14.16 -5.55 -43.79
N ASP A 74 13.86 -6.61 -44.54
CA ASP A 74 14.22 -7.98 -44.16
C ASP A 74 15.73 -8.22 -44.29
N ALA A 75 16.35 -7.61 -45.30
CA ALA A 75 17.80 -7.63 -45.44
C ALA A 75 18.50 -6.88 -44.29
N LEU A 76 17.92 -5.78 -43.80
CA LEU A 76 18.41 -5.05 -42.63
C LEU A 76 18.34 -5.91 -41.36
N LEU A 77 17.21 -6.57 -41.11
CA LEU A 77 17.02 -7.41 -39.92
C LEU A 77 17.97 -8.62 -39.92
N LYS A 78 18.17 -9.28 -41.06
CA LYS A 78 19.13 -10.39 -41.19
C LYS A 78 20.56 -9.94 -40.91
N GLU A 79 20.92 -8.75 -41.39
CA GLU A 79 22.26 -8.24 -41.18
C GLU A 79 22.47 -7.75 -39.73
N MET A 80 21.47 -7.15 -39.09
CA MET A 80 21.51 -6.84 -37.65
C MET A 80 21.75 -8.11 -36.81
N ALA A 81 21.06 -9.21 -37.10
CA ALA A 81 21.25 -10.48 -36.39
C ALA A 81 22.65 -11.09 -36.63
N ARG A 82 23.17 -11.03 -37.86
CA ARG A 82 24.54 -11.48 -38.19
C ARG A 82 25.59 -10.69 -37.42
N VAL A 83 25.34 -9.41 -37.25
CA VAL A 83 26.22 -8.44 -36.63
C VAL A 83 26.23 -8.56 -35.10
N GLU A 84 25.07 -8.84 -34.51
CA GLU A 84 24.97 -9.24 -33.10
C GLU A 84 25.79 -10.51 -32.82
N LEU A 85 25.72 -11.52 -33.70
CA LEU A 85 26.51 -12.75 -33.58
C LEU A 85 28.04 -12.51 -33.66
N LEU A 86 28.48 -11.60 -34.53
CA LEU A 86 29.89 -11.20 -34.64
C LEU A 86 30.38 -10.49 -33.37
N SER A 87 29.53 -9.69 -32.73
CA SER A 87 29.88 -8.98 -31.50
C SER A 87 30.18 -9.93 -30.34
N VAL A 88 29.40 -11.01 -30.21
CA VAL A 88 29.61 -12.07 -29.21
C VAL A 88 30.95 -12.80 -29.44
N ARG A 89 31.34 -13.04 -30.70
CA ARG A 89 32.66 -13.64 -31.03
C ARG A 89 33.83 -12.70 -30.74
N LEU A 90 33.63 -11.40 -30.89
CA LEU A 90 34.63 -10.37 -30.55
C LEU A 90 34.80 -10.25 -29.04
N GLU A 91 33.71 -10.31 -28.28
CA GLU A 91 33.72 -10.35 -26.81
C GLU A 91 34.56 -11.53 -26.28
N TYR A 92 34.36 -12.72 -26.86
CA TYR A 92 35.15 -13.93 -26.55
C TYR A 92 36.64 -13.80 -26.89
N SER A 93 36.99 -13.01 -27.91
CA SER A 93 38.39 -12.78 -28.32
C SER A 93 39.09 -11.70 -27.48
N LEU A 94 38.33 -10.74 -26.94
CA LEU A 94 38.82 -9.67 -26.07
C LEU A 94 39.08 -10.15 -24.64
N GLU A 95 38.28 -11.09 -24.12
CA GLU A 95 38.51 -11.72 -22.80
C GLU A 95 39.87 -12.44 -22.69
N ARG A 96 40.45 -12.89 -23.81
CA ARG A 96 41.73 -13.62 -23.81
C ARG A 96 42.99 -12.77 -23.91
N ASN A 97 42.91 -11.50 -24.32
CA ASN A 97 44.11 -10.80 -24.81
C ASN A 97 44.55 -9.54 -24.04
N TRP A 98 43.87 -9.08 -23.00
CA TRP A 98 44.27 -7.84 -22.29
C TRP A 98 44.17 -7.94 -20.77
N LEU A 99 45.12 -8.64 -20.14
CA LEU A 99 45.65 -8.24 -18.84
C LEU A 99 47.14 -8.61 -18.79
N PRO A 100 48.06 -7.69 -18.44
CA PRO A 100 49.42 -8.09 -18.09
C PRO A 100 49.38 -8.98 -16.84
N PRO A 101 50.39 -9.86 -16.66
CA PRO A 101 50.44 -10.77 -15.53
C PRO A 101 50.40 -10.03 -14.18
N LYS A 102 49.85 -10.72 -13.17
CA LYS A 102 49.56 -10.31 -11.78
C LYS A 102 50.75 -9.67 -11.03
N GLU A 103 51.14 -8.45 -11.38
CA GLU A 103 51.92 -7.60 -10.49
C GLU A 103 51.00 -6.56 -9.85
N VAL A 104 50.98 -6.57 -8.53
CA VAL A 104 50.15 -5.72 -7.67
C VAL A 104 50.52 -4.25 -7.91
N LEU A 105 49.80 -3.57 -8.79
CA LEU A 105 49.91 -2.13 -9.01
C LEU A 105 49.43 -1.38 -7.76
N LYS A 106 50.35 -1.12 -6.83
CA LYS A 106 50.10 -0.25 -5.68
C LYS A 106 50.18 1.21 -6.15
N ILE A 107 49.10 1.71 -6.74
CA ILE A 107 49.00 3.11 -7.13
C ILE A 107 48.84 3.97 -5.85
N VAL A 108 49.97 4.46 -5.31
CA VAL A 108 49.98 5.49 -4.28
C VAL A 108 50.01 6.84 -5.00
N GLN A 109 48.84 7.41 -5.29
CA GLN A 109 48.77 8.76 -5.86
C GLN A 109 49.12 9.82 -4.80
N PRO A 110 49.73 10.95 -5.22
CA PRO A 110 49.97 12.10 -4.34
C PRO A 110 48.65 12.67 -3.80
N ILE A 111 48.71 13.33 -2.63
CA ILE A 111 47.55 13.96 -2.00
C ILE A 111 46.97 15.00 -2.95
N CYS A 112 45.74 14.78 -3.43
CA CYS A 112 45.06 15.71 -4.33
C CYS A 112 44.43 16.85 -3.52
N SER A 113 44.64 18.08 -3.95
CA SER A 113 43.99 19.26 -3.35
C SER A 113 42.59 19.42 -3.95
N LEU A 114 41.57 19.61 -3.12
CA LEU A 114 40.17 19.74 -3.54
C LEU A 114 39.46 20.71 -2.60
N ASP A 115 38.68 21.64 -3.14
CA ASP A 115 37.77 22.45 -2.33
C ASP A 115 36.56 21.59 -1.92
N PHE A 116 36.44 21.28 -0.62
CA PHE A 116 35.41 20.34 -0.19
C PHE A 116 34.03 21.04 -0.15
N SER A 117 33.10 20.46 -0.90
CA SER A 117 31.65 20.59 -0.73
C SER A 117 31.04 19.19 -0.59
N ASP A 118 29.85 19.06 0.01
CA ASP A 118 29.18 17.75 0.12
C ASP A 118 29.02 17.10 -1.27
N THR A 119 28.71 17.89 -2.30
CA THR A 119 28.62 17.44 -3.69
C THR A 119 29.97 16.95 -4.24
N ALA A 120 31.06 17.70 -4.00
CA ALA A 120 32.40 17.31 -4.45
C ALA A 120 32.86 16.01 -3.76
N VAL A 121 32.63 15.88 -2.45
CA VAL A 121 32.95 14.66 -1.70
C VAL A 121 32.15 13.47 -2.22
N GLN A 122 30.83 13.60 -2.38
CA GLN A 122 29.99 12.53 -2.93
C GLN A 122 30.43 12.12 -4.34
N THR A 123 30.86 13.08 -5.16
CA THR A 123 31.40 12.81 -6.49
C THR A 123 32.69 11.98 -6.41
N GLN A 124 33.60 12.29 -5.50
CA GLN A 124 34.82 11.49 -5.31
C GLN A 124 34.51 10.10 -4.76
N LEU A 125 33.59 9.98 -3.81
CA LEU A 125 33.14 8.69 -3.29
C LEU A 125 32.63 7.78 -4.42
N LYS A 126 31.79 8.31 -5.30
CA LYS A 126 31.29 7.59 -6.48
C LYS A 126 32.43 7.15 -7.41
N LYS A 127 33.41 8.01 -7.66
CA LYS A 127 34.59 7.68 -8.48
C LYS A 127 35.40 6.53 -7.90
N VAL A 128 35.70 6.56 -6.61
CA VAL A 128 36.53 5.52 -5.97
C VAL A 128 35.77 4.18 -5.86
N PHE A 129 34.46 4.20 -5.60
CA PHE A 129 33.69 2.96 -5.54
C PHE A 129 33.47 2.33 -6.93
N ALA A 130 33.47 3.12 -8.00
CA ALA A 130 33.50 2.58 -9.35
C ALA A 130 34.82 1.84 -9.68
N LEU A 131 35.92 2.20 -9.02
CA LEU A 131 37.20 1.48 -9.15
C LEU A 131 37.22 0.17 -8.35
N ALA A 132 36.39 0.05 -7.30
CA ALA A 132 36.32 -1.14 -6.46
C ALA A 132 35.76 -2.37 -7.18
N SER A 133 34.98 -2.17 -8.26
CA SER A 133 34.46 -3.24 -9.10
C SER A 133 35.46 -3.76 -10.13
N ILE A 134 36.67 -3.21 -10.17
CA ILE A 134 37.74 -3.60 -11.11
C ILE A 134 38.74 -4.48 -10.35
N GLU A 135 38.92 -5.72 -10.81
CA GLU A 135 39.84 -6.70 -10.23
C GLU A 135 41.28 -6.14 -10.23
N GLY A 136 41.96 -6.19 -9.07
CA GLY A 136 43.31 -5.67 -8.86
C GLY A 136 43.40 -4.27 -8.21
N TYR A 137 42.28 -3.56 -8.04
CA TYR A 137 42.23 -2.22 -7.45
C TYR A 137 41.73 -2.19 -6.00
N GLU A 138 41.52 -3.35 -5.36
CA GLU A 138 40.85 -3.47 -4.05
C GLU A 138 41.61 -2.80 -2.90
N LYS A 139 42.92 -2.56 -3.09
CA LYS A 139 43.81 -1.93 -2.10
C LYS A 139 44.08 -0.44 -2.37
N THR A 140 43.42 0.17 -3.36
CA THR A 140 43.64 1.59 -3.70
C THR A 140 43.16 2.49 -2.57
N VAL A 141 44.01 3.43 -2.14
CA VAL A 141 43.70 4.45 -1.14
C VAL A 141 43.97 5.82 -1.73
N LEU A 142 42.93 6.65 -1.83
CA LEU A 142 43.01 8.02 -2.32
C LEU A 142 42.89 8.99 -1.15
N LYS A 143 43.78 9.98 -1.11
CA LYS A 143 43.82 11.00 -0.07
C LYS A 143 43.63 12.38 -0.68
N TYR A 144 42.67 13.13 -0.15
CA TYR A 144 42.37 14.49 -0.56
C TYR A 144 42.60 15.45 0.61
N LYS A 145 43.04 16.68 0.31
CA LYS A 145 43.16 17.77 1.29
C LYS A 145 42.15 18.86 0.96
N ASP A 146 41.38 19.28 1.95
CA ASP A 146 40.42 20.38 1.83
C ASP A 146 41.18 21.72 1.71
N THR A 147 40.94 22.46 0.63
CA THR A 147 41.57 23.77 0.37
C THR A 147 40.71 24.96 0.78
N SER A 148 39.49 24.73 1.29
CA SER A 148 38.62 25.81 1.76
C SER A 148 39.25 26.60 2.92
N SER A 149 38.87 27.89 3.02
CA SER A 149 39.31 28.77 4.11
C SER A 149 38.85 28.29 5.49
N ASN A 150 37.74 27.55 5.56
CA ASN A 150 37.21 26.91 6.76
C ASN A 150 37.48 25.40 6.82
N SER A 151 38.52 24.93 6.13
CA SER A 151 38.85 23.50 6.03
C SER A 151 39.14 22.85 7.37
N GLU A 152 39.54 23.62 8.37
CA GLU A 152 40.05 23.10 9.65
C GLU A 152 41.15 22.06 9.46
N GLY A 153 41.89 22.12 8.35
CA GLY A 153 42.93 21.15 8.00
C GLY A 153 42.41 19.73 7.75
N ILE A 154 41.12 19.58 7.43
CA ILE A 154 40.51 18.29 7.11
C ILE A 154 41.11 17.70 5.84
N LYS A 155 41.27 16.38 5.90
CA LYS A 155 41.64 15.51 4.79
C LYS A 155 40.59 14.42 4.66
N LEU A 156 40.41 13.90 3.46
CA LEU A 156 39.52 12.78 3.16
C LEU A 156 40.37 11.60 2.70
N GLU A 157 40.21 10.44 3.34
CA GLU A 157 40.76 9.18 2.88
C GLU A 157 39.61 8.32 2.34
N VAL A 158 39.71 7.87 1.09
CA VAL A 158 38.74 6.95 0.46
C VAL A 158 39.47 5.71 0.02
N ARG A 159 39.00 4.55 0.45
CA ARG A 159 39.54 3.24 0.08
C ARG A 159 38.59 2.55 -0.89
N ALA A 160 39.15 1.82 -1.86
CA ALA A 160 38.39 0.96 -2.75
C ALA A 160 37.55 -0.08 -2.00
N SER A 161 37.97 -0.50 -0.80
CA SER A 161 37.20 -1.38 0.09
C SER A 161 35.83 -0.84 0.56
N GLY A 162 35.47 0.40 0.21
CA GLY A 162 34.21 1.01 0.62
C GLY A 162 34.34 1.98 1.80
N SER A 163 35.49 2.00 2.48
CA SER A 163 35.68 2.92 3.62
C SER A 163 36.03 4.33 3.15
N ALA A 164 35.40 5.33 3.77
CA ALA A 164 35.71 6.74 3.53
C ALA A 164 35.68 7.52 4.84
N SER A 165 36.76 8.21 5.15
CA SER A 165 36.96 8.83 6.46
C SER A 165 37.52 10.24 6.31
N TYR A 166 36.86 11.21 6.95
CA TYR A 166 37.46 12.50 7.23
C TYR A 166 38.46 12.35 8.37
N TYR A 167 39.63 12.98 8.26
CA TYR A 167 40.65 12.98 9.29
C TYR A 167 41.42 14.31 9.30
N ILE A 168 42.03 14.63 10.43
CA ILE A 168 43.00 15.72 10.57
C ILE A 168 44.38 15.15 10.86
N THR A 169 45.43 15.89 10.54
CA THR A 169 46.78 15.58 11.00
C THR A 169 47.28 16.64 11.98
N TYR A 170 48.08 16.22 12.95
CA TYR A 170 48.59 17.09 14.02
C TYR A 170 49.98 16.65 14.47
N ARG A 171 50.71 17.59 15.09
CA ARG A 171 51.99 17.36 15.78
C ARG A 171 51.88 17.96 17.17
N LEU A 172 52.52 17.34 18.15
CA LEU A 172 52.59 17.83 19.52
C LEU A 172 54.06 18.10 19.85
N LYS A 173 54.34 19.01 20.78
CA LYS A 173 55.69 19.18 21.32
C LYS A 173 55.91 18.17 22.45
N ASP A 174 57.06 17.52 22.46
CA ASP A 174 57.50 16.73 23.61
C ASP A 174 57.95 17.62 24.77
N ASP A 175 58.35 17.00 25.89
CA ASP A 175 58.81 17.71 27.09
C ASP A 175 60.07 18.56 26.86
N GLN A 176 60.80 18.30 25.77
CA GLN A 176 61.98 19.06 25.33
C GLN A 176 61.61 20.17 24.32
N GLY A 177 60.31 20.36 24.04
CA GLY A 177 59.81 21.38 23.11
C GLY A 177 59.97 21.00 21.62
N LYS A 178 60.44 19.79 21.32
CA LYS A 178 60.63 19.29 19.95
C LYS A 178 59.33 18.72 19.41
N TRP A 179 59.03 19.01 18.14
CA TRP A 179 57.81 18.51 17.49
C TRP A 179 57.89 17.00 17.26
N SER A 180 56.82 16.31 17.66
CA SER A 180 56.58 14.89 17.40
C SER A 180 56.37 14.61 15.91
N ASN A 181 56.43 13.32 15.57
CA ASN A 181 55.98 12.85 14.26
C ASN A 181 54.50 13.23 14.01
N GLU A 182 54.19 13.48 12.74
CA GLU A 182 52.82 13.79 12.33
C GLU A 182 51.91 12.59 12.59
N SER A 183 50.88 12.82 13.38
CA SER A 183 49.85 11.82 13.71
C SER A 183 48.55 12.19 13.02
N ALA A 184 47.74 11.18 12.67
CA ALA A 184 46.42 11.36 12.07
C ALA A 184 45.32 11.00 13.07
N LYS A 185 44.21 11.74 13.05
CA LYS A 185 43.01 11.45 13.83
C LYS A 185 41.78 11.51 12.94
N VAL A 186 41.04 10.40 12.86
CA VAL A 186 39.76 10.33 12.14
C VAL A 186 38.72 11.17 12.89
N VAL A 187 38.00 12.04 12.16
CA VAL A 187 36.97 12.94 12.69
C VAL A 187 35.55 12.52 12.29
N GLY A 188 35.39 11.65 11.29
CA GLY A 188 34.08 11.09 10.94
C GLY A 188 34.13 10.20 9.69
N ASN A 189 33.11 9.34 9.51
CA ASN A 189 32.93 8.57 8.29
C ASN A 189 32.22 9.43 7.24
N ALA A 190 32.84 9.64 6.08
CA ALA A 190 32.34 10.53 5.04
C ALA A 190 31.04 10.05 4.37
N ARG A 191 30.61 8.81 4.61
CA ARG A 191 29.31 8.29 4.16
C ARG A 191 28.16 8.68 5.09
N THR A 192 28.44 8.87 6.38
CA THR A 192 27.41 9.07 7.41
C THR A 192 27.47 10.45 8.05
N VAL A 193 28.60 11.14 7.97
CA VAL A 193 28.84 12.45 8.56
C VAL A 193 28.95 13.48 7.44
N SER A 194 28.13 14.54 7.50
CA SER A 194 28.21 15.68 6.56
C SER A 194 29.53 16.43 6.72
N LEU A 195 30.00 17.11 5.67
CA LEU A 195 31.24 17.88 5.73
C LEU A 195 31.24 18.95 6.84
N LEU A 196 30.12 19.65 7.06
CA LEU A 196 30.01 20.66 8.11
C LEU A 196 30.27 20.08 9.50
N GLN A 197 29.66 18.92 9.81
CA GLN A 197 29.86 18.21 11.07
C GLN A 197 31.30 17.73 11.24
N ALA A 198 31.95 17.32 10.16
CA ALA A 198 33.36 16.95 10.19
C ALA A 198 34.24 18.16 10.52
N ARG A 199 33.96 19.35 9.93
CA ARG A 199 34.63 20.63 10.23
C ARG A 199 34.45 21.07 11.68
N GLU A 200 33.23 21.01 12.19
CA GLU A 200 32.95 21.31 13.61
C GLU A 200 33.70 20.37 14.57
N GLU A 201 33.89 19.10 14.20
CA GLU A 201 34.66 18.15 15.01
C GLU A 201 36.17 18.40 14.92
N ALA A 202 36.69 18.66 13.72
CA ALA A 202 38.08 19.03 13.52
C ALA A 202 38.46 20.28 14.34
N HIS A 203 37.63 21.33 14.27
CA HIS A 203 37.82 22.56 15.04
C HIS A 203 37.85 22.28 16.54
N TYR A 204 36.89 21.50 17.06
CA TYR A 204 36.83 21.13 18.47
C TYR A 204 38.08 20.36 18.94
N LEU A 205 38.53 19.36 18.17
CA LEU A 205 39.73 18.58 18.51
C LEU A 205 40.99 19.44 18.51
N LYS A 206 41.09 20.39 17.57
CA LYS A 206 42.20 21.34 17.51
C LYS A 206 42.23 22.25 18.73
N ALA A 207 41.14 22.98 18.97
CA ALA A 207 41.07 23.98 20.05
C ALA A 207 41.20 23.36 21.45
N LYS A 208 40.62 22.17 21.67
CA LYS A 208 40.58 21.58 23.01
C LYS A 208 41.82 20.75 23.34
N PHE A 209 42.43 20.08 22.36
CA PHE A 209 43.53 19.15 22.60
C PHE A 209 44.83 19.62 21.95
N ILE A 210 44.84 19.79 20.64
CA ILE A 210 46.08 20.01 19.87
C ILE A 210 46.74 21.34 20.25
N GLU A 211 45.98 22.43 20.30
CA GLU A 211 46.49 23.75 20.70
C GLU A 211 46.98 23.79 22.15
N LYS A 212 46.42 22.93 23.00
CA LYS A 212 46.83 22.76 24.41
C LYS A 212 47.94 21.72 24.57
N ASN A 213 48.56 21.29 23.48
CA ASN A 213 49.60 20.27 23.43
C ASN A 213 49.22 18.92 24.06
N LYS A 214 47.94 18.52 23.95
CA LYS A 214 47.40 17.26 24.48
C LYS A 214 47.05 16.30 23.35
N VAL A 215 47.28 15.00 23.56
CA VAL A 215 46.91 13.94 22.63
C VAL A 215 45.38 13.84 22.54
N PRO A 216 44.78 13.97 21.33
CA PRO A 216 43.38 13.64 21.12
C PRO A 216 43.11 12.18 21.53
N PRO A 217 42.09 11.88 22.35
CA PRO A 217 41.84 10.52 22.84
C PRO A 217 41.73 9.50 21.69
N LYS A 218 42.28 8.29 21.85
CA LYS A 218 42.21 7.23 20.83
C LYS A 218 40.77 6.94 20.39
N THR A 219 39.84 6.96 21.34
CA THR A 219 38.39 6.82 21.17
C THR A 219 37.63 8.13 21.34
N HIS A 220 38.23 9.27 20.97
CA HIS A 220 37.44 10.47 20.67
C HIS A 220 36.80 10.29 19.31
N THR A 221 35.80 9.41 19.24
CA THR A 221 34.73 9.59 18.29
C THR A 221 33.71 10.50 18.97
N ARG A 222 33.42 11.64 18.37
CA ARG A 222 32.06 12.20 18.41
C ARG A 222 31.02 11.27 17.75
N GLU A 223 31.18 9.94 17.88
CA GLU A 223 30.04 9.00 17.91
C GLU A 223 29.16 9.27 19.14
N ASN A 224 29.59 10.19 20.01
CA ASN A 224 28.76 11.09 20.82
C ASN A 224 27.91 12.09 20.01
N LYS A 225 27.26 11.66 18.92
CA LYS A 225 25.83 11.93 18.85
C LYS A 225 25.18 10.74 19.55
N ALA A 226 25.06 10.84 20.88
CA ALA A 226 23.84 10.34 21.51
C ALA A 226 22.71 10.85 20.61
N VAL A 227 21.80 9.98 20.21
CA VAL A 227 20.62 10.41 19.47
C VAL A 227 19.86 11.30 20.45
N ARG A 228 20.14 12.60 20.45
CA ARG A 228 19.71 13.50 21.52
C ARG A 228 18.37 14.08 21.17
N THR A 229 18.14 14.43 19.91
CA THR A 229 16.91 15.16 19.56
C THR A 229 15.78 14.26 19.10
N PHE A 230 14.55 14.73 19.27
CA PHE A 230 13.36 14.07 18.71
C PHE A 230 13.45 13.86 17.20
N ARG A 231 14.09 14.78 16.47
CA ARG A 231 14.34 14.66 15.02
C ARG A 231 15.20 13.45 14.71
N GLN A 232 16.34 13.32 15.39
CA GLN A 232 17.25 12.20 15.17
C GLN A 232 16.59 10.88 15.55
N LEU A 233 15.79 10.86 16.63
CA LEU A 233 15.00 9.67 17.01
C LEU A 233 13.96 9.33 15.94
N HIS A 234 13.29 10.33 15.36
CA HIS A 234 12.31 10.14 14.30
C HIS A 234 12.97 9.60 13.02
N GLU A 235 14.06 10.21 12.57
CA GLU A 235 14.84 9.76 11.41
C GLU A 235 15.32 8.32 11.63
N LEU A 236 15.85 8.00 12.81
CA LEU A 236 16.24 6.64 13.13
C LEU A 236 15.02 5.70 13.20
N HIS A 237 13.88 6.14 13.73
CA HIS A 237 12.66 5.34 13.80
C HIS A 237 12.16 4.95 12.40
N VAL A 238 12.19 5.89 11.46
CA VAL A 238 11.50 5.80 10.18
C VAL A 238 12.44 5.41 9.03
N ARG A 239 13.70 5.86 9.06
CA ARG A 239 14.67 5.72 7.97
C ARG A 239 15.79 4.70 8.24
N SER A 240 15.93 4.17 9.46
CA SER A 240 16.89 3.08 9.74
C SER A 240 16.51 1.76 9.07
N GLU A 241 17.38 0.76 9.12
CA GLU A 241 17.08 -0.62 8.70
C GLU A 241 15.85 -1.21 9.40
N ARG A 242 15.54 -0.79 10.64
CA ARG A 242 14.29 -1.16 11.30
C ARG A 242 13.10 -0.38 10.73
N GLY A 243 13.32 0.88 10.36
CA GLY A 243 12.35 1.75 9.69
C GLY A 243 12.00 1.29 8.26
N SER A 244 12.93 0.67 7.54
CA SER A 244 12.69 0.13 6.19
C SER A 244 11.64 -1.00 6.17
N LYS A 245 11.36 -1.62 7.32
CA LYS A 245 10.28 -2.60 7.51
C LYS A 245 8.90 -1.96 7.70
N LEU A 246 8.83 -0.64 7.93
CA LEU A 246 7.56 0.07 8.05
C LEU A 246 6.90 0.20 6.68
N LYS A 247 5.57 0.13 6.66
CA LYS A 247 4.81 0.36 5.43
C LYS A 247 4.93 1.84 5.03
N PRO A 248 4.98 2.18 3.73
CA PRO A 248 5.07 3.57 3.28
C PRO A 248 3.99 4.49 3.85
N GLY A 249 2.76 3.99 4.01
CA GLY A 249 1.67 4.75 4.65
C GLY A 249 1.93 5.03 6.14
N THR A 250 2.58 4.10 6.86
CA THR A 250 2.97 4.29 8.26
C THR A 250 4.10 5.31 8.40
N VAL A 251 5.07 5.26 7.48
CA VAL A 251 6.13 6.27 7.37
C VAL A 251 5.52 7.66 7.15
N ALA A 252 4.62 7.79 6.16
CA ALA A 252 3.95 9.06 5.89
C ALA A 252 3.12 9.58 7.08
N ASP A 253 2.47 8.69 7.82
CA ASP A 253 1.75 9.03 9.05
C ASP A 253 2.70 9.58 10.14
N TYR A 254 3.87 8.96 10.32
CA TYR A 254 4.86 9.42 11.30
C TYR A 254 5.55 10.71 10.88
N ASP A 255 5.90 10.86 9.60
CA ASP A 255 6.45 12.11 9.06
C ASP A 255 5.44 13.25 9.24
N ALA A 256 4.16 13.01 8.95
CA ALA A 256 3.11 14.00 9.18
C ALA A 256 2.98 14.36 10.68
N VAL A 257 3.14 13.40 11.59
CA VAL A 257 3.17 13.70 13.04
C VAL A 257 4.38 14.56 13.39
N ALA A 258 5.57 14.16 12.95
CA ALA A 258 6.82 14.85 13.26
C ALA A 258 6.82 16.29 12.73
N PHE A 259 6.49 16.50 11.45
CA PHE A 259 6.64 17.82 10.82
C PHE A 259 5.42 18.73 10.99
N ASN A 260 4.19 18.20 11.06
CA ASN A 260 3.00 19.06 11.23
C ASN A 260 2.77 19.46 12.70
N TYR A 261 3.15 18.61 13.66
CA TYR A 261 2.82 18.82 15.06
C TYR A 261 4.04 19.01 15.95
N LEU A 262 5.16 18.31 15.72
CA LEU A 262 6.34 18.45 16.59
C LEU A 262 7.35 19.49 16.06
N GLY A 263 7.39 19.72 14.75
CA GLY A 263 8.31 20.63 14.08
C GLY A 263 7.96 22.11 14.21
N LYS A 264 8.79 22.96 13.61
CA LYS A 264 8.53 24.38 13.37
C LYS A 264 7.94 24.58 11.97
N GLN A 265 7.42 25.77 11.69
CA GLN A 265 6.79 26.08 10.39
C GLN A 265 7.74 25.82 9.21
N ARG A 266 9.04 26.10 9.38
CA ARG A 266 10.07 25.80 8.38
C ARG A 266 10.15 24.31 8.03
N ASP A 267 10.01 23.44 9.03
CA ASP A 267 10.11 21.99 8.86
C ASP A 267 8.90 21.45 8.10
N TYR A 268 7.72 21.97 8.42
CA TYR A 268 6.50 21.69 7.68
C TYR A 268 6.62 22.12 6.21
N ASN A 269 7.08 23.35 5.96
CA ASN A 269 7.23 23.87 4.60
C ASN A 269 8.23 23.03 3.78
N GLN A 270 9.36 22.65 4.38
CA GLN A 270 10.33 21.75 3.76
C GLN A 270 9.72 20.38 3.45
N TYR A 271 9.03 19.77 4.42
CA TYR A 271 8.36 18.48 4.23
C TYR A 271 7.30 18.52 3.12
N GLN A 272 6.52 19.60 3.03
CA GLN A 272 5.54 19.78 1.96
C GLN A 272 6.22 19.85 0.58
N LYS A 273 7.34 20.58 0.48
CA LYS A 273 8.12 20.68 -0.76
C LYS A 273 8.65 19.30 -1.19
N GLU A 274 9.29 18.57 -0.27
CA GLU A 274 9.81 17.22 -0.54
C GLU A 274 8.69 16.25 -0.97
N ARG A 275 7.49 16.33 -0.39
CA ARG A 275 6.35 15.51 -0.84
C ARG A 275 5.84 15.88 -2.22
N GLN A 276 5.83 17.16 -2.57
CA GLN A 276 5.41 17.61 -3.90
C GLN A 276 6.36 17.06 -4.97
N ASP A 277 7.66 17.02 -4.68
CA ASP A 277 8.68 16.51 -5.60
C ASP A 277 8.57 14.98 -5.79
N HIS A 278 8.22 14.23 -4.73
CA HIS A 278 8.10 12.77 -4.77
C HIS A 278 6.76 12.22 -5.26
N HIS A 279 5.72 13.04 -5.34
CA HIS A 279 4.41 12.62 -5.82
C HIS A 279 4.01 13.43 -7.05
N HIS A 280 4.06 12.80 -8.25
CA HIS A 280 3.52 13.35 -9.51
C HIS A 280 2.00 13.62 -9.52
N ARG A 281 1.36 13.64 -8.35
CA ARG A 281 -0.03 14.07 -8.19
C ARG A 281 -0.03 15.21 -7.21
N ALA A 282 -0.61 16.34 -7.62
CA ALA A 282 -0.91 17.46 -6.74
C ALA A 282 -1.52 16.89 -5.45
N PRO A 283 -0.97 17.21 -4.26
CA PRO A 283 -1.51 16.72 -3.02
C PRO A 283 -2.99 17.11 -3.01
N ARG A 284 -3.88 16.13 -2.82
CA ARG A 284 -5.25 16.46 -2.42
C ARG A 284 -5.12 17.43 -1.27
N SER A 285 -5.87 18.51 -1.28
CA SER A 285 -5.87 19.54 -0.23
C SER A 285 -6.32 18.95 1.12
N THR A 286 -5.52 18.06 1.69
CA THR A 286 -5.40 17.97 3.12
C THR A 286 -4.81 19.32 3.49
N LYS A 287 -5.69 20.27 3.79
CA LYS A 287 -5.37 21.44 4.62
C LYS A 287 -4.87 20.86 5.94
N GLY A 288 -3.64 20.35 5.94
CA GLY A 288 -2.98 19.82 7.10
C GLY A 288 -2.64 21.04 7.91
N THR A 289 -3.45 21.32 8.91
CA THR A 289 -3.23 22.45 9.80
C THR A 289 -1.94 22.18 10.57
N PHE A 290 -0.91 22.95 10.22
CA PHE A 290 0.30 23.00 11.00
C PHE A 290 -0.07 23.53 12.40
N VAL A 291 0.38 22.83 13.44
CA VAL A 291 0.18 23.25 14.83
C VAL A 291 1.52 23.66 15.45
N GLY A 292 2.55 22.84 15.26
CA GLY A 292 3.94 23.22 15.53
C GLY A 292 4.32 23.46 16.99
N LEU A 293 4.44 22.40 17.79
CA LEU A 293 4.97 22.48 19.15
C LEU A 293 6.46 22.88 19.22
N GLY A 294 7.20 22.77 18.11
CA GLY A 294 8.60 23.19 18.03
C GLY A 294 9.58 22.35 18.85
N ILE A 295 9.19 21.14 19.27
CA ILE A 295 10.03 20.24 20.07
C ILE A 295 10.90 19.29 19.25
N LEU A 296 10.73 19.22 17.92
CA LEU A 296 11.44 18.26 17.08
C LEU A 296 12.97 18.39 17.19
N ASP A 297 13.49 19.61 17.34
CA ASP A 297 14.94 19.87 17.47
C ASP A 297 15.44 19.82 18.93
N ARG A 298 14.57 19.56 19.92
CA ARG A 298 14.95 19.51 21.33
C ARG A 298 15.49 18.15 21.72
N ASP A 299 16.37 18.15 22.72
CA ASP A 299 16.86 16.94 23.35
C ASP A 299 15.70 16.18 24.02
N PHE A 300 15.59 14.87 23.79
CA PHE A 300 14.46 14.06 24.24
C PHE A 300 14.45 13.87 25.77
N ASP A 301 15.63 13.92 26.39
CA ASP A 301 15.84 13.85 27.83
C ASP A 301 15.55 15.17 28.57
N SER A 302 15.42 16.28 27.83
CA SER A 302 15.02 17.58 28.38
C SER A 302 13.53 17.66 28.72
N LEU A 303 12.70 16.79 28.16
CA LEU A 303 11.26 16.83 28.35
C LEU A 303 10.88 16.23 29.71
N ASN A 304 10.45 17.08 30.64
CA ASN A 304 9.95 16.64 31.95
C ASN A 304 8.42 16.43 31.93
N TYR A 305 7.88 15.92 33.05
CA TYR A 305 6.46 15.59 33.16
C TYR A 305 5.54 16.81 33.04
N THR A 306 5.81 17.87 33.80
CA THR A 306 5.01 19.10 33.82
C THR A 306 4.95 19.73 32.45
N GLU A 307 6.10 19.79 31.78
CA GLU A 307 6.19 20.33 30.43
C GLU A 307 5.46 19.46 29.40
N ALA A 308 5.61 18.13 29.45
CA ALA A 308 4.89 17.23 28.57
C ALA A 308 3.36 17.39 28.72
N LYS A 309 2.88 17.55 29.96
CA LYS A 309 1.47 17.80 30.27
C LYS A 309 0.98 19.13 29.67
N GLN A 310 1.76 20.20 29.81
CA GLN A 310 1.43 21.50 29.22
C GLN A 310 1.38 21.43 27.69
N LEU A 311 2.41 20.85 27.06
CA LEU A 311 2.46 20.70 25.60
C LEU A 311 1.31 19.85 25.04
N HIS A 312 0.83 18.84 25.79
CA HIS A 312 -0.35 18.06 25.39
C HIS A 312 -1.63 18.89 25.45
N ALA A 313 -1.80 19.71 26.49
CA ALA A 313 -2.94 20.63 26.62
C ALA A 313 -2.93 21.72 25.53
N ASP A 314 -1.77 22.29 25.23
CA ASP A 314 -1.60 23.29 24.17
C ASP A 314 -1.93 22.69 22.79
N LEU A 315 -1.40 21.49 22.52
CA LEU A 315 -1.67 20.75 21.30
C LEU A 315 -3.16 20.46 21.13
N LYS A 316 -3.83 20.03 22.20
CA LYS A 316 -5.28 19.78 22.20
C LYS A 316 -6.03 21.05 21.84
N THR A 317 -5.75 22.16 22.53
CA THR A 317 -6.40 23.46 22.29
C THR A 317 -6.23 23.92 20.84
N ALA A 318 -5.02 23.82 20.29
CA ALA A 318 -4.75 24.20 18.91
C ALA A 318 -5.48 23.30 17.89
N ILE A 319 -5.55 21.99 18.15
CA ILE A 319 -6.33 21.05 17.32
C ILE A 319 -7.83 21.36 17.41
N ASP A 320 -8.34 21.72 18.59
CA ASP A 320 -9.74 22.04 18.82
C ASP A 320 -10.14 23.29 18.03
N LEU A 321 -9.34 24.36 18.10
CA LEU A 321 -9.54 25.59 17.30
C LEU A 321 -9.54 25.30 15.79
N ASN A 322 -8.58 24.49 15.33
CA ASN A 322 -8.52 24.08 13.92
C ASN A 322 -9.72 23.25 13.48
N ASN A 323 -10.23 22.37 14.34
CA ASN A 323 -11.42 21.58 14.05
C ASN A 323 -12.68 22.47 14.00
N GLN A 324 -12.82 23.42 14.92
CA GLN A 324 -13.93 24.39 14.93
C GLN A 324 -13.95 25.24 13.64
N ALA A 325 -12.80 25.71 13.17
CA ALA A 325 -12.68 26.47 11.92
C ALA A 325 -13.14 25.69 10.67
N VAL A 326 -13.23 24.35 10.76
CA VAL A 326 -13.66 23.46 9.67
C VAL A 326 -15.00 22.78 10.00
N GLY A 327 -15.69 23.22 11.06
CA GLY A 327 -16.98 22.67 11.48
C GLY A 327 -16.92 21.22 11.99
N LYS A 328 -15.75 20.76 12.45
CA LYS A 328 -15.56 19.41 13.00
C LYS A 328 -15.57 19.43 14.52
N THR A 329 -16.21 18.44 15.12
CA THR A 329 -16.15 18.22 16.57
C THR A 329 -14.77 17.70 16.96
N SER A 330 -14.11 18.36 17.91
CA SER A 330 -12.85 17.85 18.42
C SER A 330 -13.04 16.70 19.41
N THR A 331 -12.10 15.76 19.39
CA THR A 331 -12.12 14.57 20.25
C THR A 331 -10.86 14.45 21.10
N GLY A 332 -9.90 15.39 20.99
CA GLY A 332 -8.56 15.29 21.60
C GLY A 332 -7.70 14.11 21.10
N ARG A 333 -8.27 13.19 20.32
CA ARG A 333 -7.62 11.95 19.85
C ARG A 333 -6.34 12.20 19.06
N GLN A 334 -6.29 13.27 18.29
CA GLN A 334 -5.11 13.58 17.50
C GLN A 334 -3.95 14.02 18.41
N ALA A 335 -4.21 14.76 19.49
CA ALA A 335 -3.20 15.08 20.50
C ALA A 335 -2.68 13.81 21.20
N ASP A 336 -3.58 12.91 21.58
CA ASP A 336 -3.21 11.60 22.16
C ASP A 336 -2.35 10.76 21.20
N LYS A 337 -2.66 10.74 19.89
CA LYS A 337 -1.87 10.04 18.87
C LYS A 337 -0.46 10.62 18.76
N VAL A 338 -0.33 11.95 18.76
CA VAL A 338 0.96 12.64 18.72
C VAL A 338 1.79 12.28 19.96
N PHE A 339 1.22 12.35 21.16
CA PHE A 339 1.95 12.04 22.39
C PHE A 339 2.25 10.55 22.59
N THR A 340 1.43 9.66 22.02
CA THR A 340 1.79 8.24 21.93
C THR A 340 3.03 8.03 21.05
N TYR A 341 3.19 8.83 19.99
CA TYR A 341 4.40 8.80 19.17
C TYR A 341 5.60 9.40 19.91
N VAL A 342 5.44 10.54 20.59
CA VAL A 342 6.50 11.12 21.44
C VAL A 342 6.97 10.11 22.50
N ARG A 343 6.03 9.42 23.16
CA ARG A 343 6.34 8.33 24.10
C ARG A 343 7.21 7.26 23.44
N THR A 344 6.84 6.82 22.24
CA THR A 344 7.58 5.81 21.47
C THR A 344 8.98 6.29 21.11
N LEU A 345 9.17 7.58 20.81
CA LEU A 345 10.49 8.16 20.53
C LEU A 345 11.35 8.15 21.80
N ILE A 346 10.83 8.59 22.95
CA ILE A 346 11.56 8.55 24.23
C ILE A 346 11.94 7.12 24.63
N ASP A 347 11.01 6.16 24.52
CA ASP A 347 11.30 4.76 24.83
C ASP A 347 12.42 4.21 23.93
N LYS A 348 12.43 4.57 22.64
CA LYS A 348 13.53 4.21 21.74
C LYS A 348 14.83 4.91 22.09
N GLY A 349 14.79 6.20 22.44
CA GLY A 349 15.96 6.96 22.88
C GLY A 349 16.60 6.32 24.10
N ASN A 350 15.80 5.94 25.08
CA ASN A 350 16.26 5.23 26.27
C ASN A 350 16.95 3.90 25.95
N LEU A 351 16.37 3.07 25.08
CA LEU A 351 16.99 1.81 24.68
C LEU A 351 18.36 2.04 24.01
N LEU A 352 18.46 3.04 23.14
CA LEU A 352 19.70 3.37 22.44
C LEU A 352 20.76 3.94 23.38
N MET A 353 20.35 4.69 24.39
CA MET A 353 21.25 5.19 25.42
C MET A 353 21.70 4.05 26.34
N GLN A 354 20.81 3.13 26.71
CA GLN A 354 21.14 1.94 27.51
C GLN A 354 22.11 0.98 26.83
N GLU A 355 22.03 0.83 25.51
CA GLU A 355 23.01 0.05 24.73
C GLU A 355 24.43 0.63 24.84
N ARG A 356 24.56 1.93 25.12
CA ARG A 356 25.85 2.65 25.21
C ARG A 356 26.32 2.84 26.65
N ASP A 357 25.37 3.18 27.50
CA ASP A 357 25.53 3.43 28.93
C ASP A 357 24.49 2.57 29.66
N PRO A 358 24.86 1.36 30.11
CA PRO A 358 23.94 0.47 30.82
C PRO A 358 23.34 1.07 32.09
N GLU A 359 23.96 2.11 32.66
CA GLU A 359 23.45 2.84 33.83
C GLU A 359 22.42 3.91 33.44
N TRP A 360 22.24 4.20 32.14
CA TRP A 360 21.25 5.15 31.67
C TRP A 360 19.83 4.77 32.09
N SER A 361 19.23 5.64 32.90
CA SER A 361 17.87 5.47 33.38
C SER A 361 17.14 6.81 33.36
N MET A 362 16.53 7.13 32.21
CA MET A 362 15.57 8.22 32.11
C MET A 362 14.16 7.65 32.14
N ARG A 363 13.36 8.10 33.11
CA ARG A 363 11.94 7.75 33.16
C ARG A 363 11.19 8.51 32.06
N ASN A 364 10.45 7.78 31.22
CA ASN A 364 9.61 8.41 30.20
C ASN A 364 8.44 9.17 30.86
N PRO A 365 8.38 10.52 30.78
CA PRO A 365 7.36 11.33 31.46
C PRO A 365 5.94 11.00 31.00
N ILE A 366 5.76 10.57 29.75
CA ILE A 366 4.43 10.31 29.17
C ILE A 366 3.81 9.03 29.76
N THR A 367 4.60 8.14 30.37
CA THR A 367 4.06 6.97 31.08
C THR A 367 3.20 7.35 32.29
N LEU A 368 3.39 8.54 32.86
CA LEU A 368 2.60 9.06 33.97
C LEU A 368 1.22 9.57 33.55
N PHE A 369 0.98 9.85 32.26
CA PHE A 369 -0.30 10.37 31.76
C PHE A 369 -1.48 9.44 32.10
N SER A 370 -1.25 8.12 32.10
CA SER A 370 -2.28 7.16 32.47
C SER A 370 -2.62 7.20 33.96
N LYS A 371 -1.63 7.49 34.82
CA LYS A 371 -1.84 7.59 36.27
C LYS A 371 -2.62 8.84 36.64
N GLU A 372 -2.32 9.96 35.99
CA GLU A 372 -2.98 11.26 36.22
C GLU A 372 -4.21 11.51 35.34
N LYS A 373 -4.66 10.51 34.56
CA LYS A 373 -5.80 10.64 33.64
C LYS A 373 -5.70 11.85 32.69
N ILE A 374 -4.49 12.15 32.21
CA ILE A 374 -4.20 13.28 31.30
C ILE A 374 -4.71 13.00 29.88
N TRP A 375 -4.68 11.74 29.47
CA TRP A 375 -5.14 11.36 28.14
C TRP A 375 -6.60 11.76 27.91
N CYS A 376 -6.91 12.30 26.73
CA CYS A 376 -8.31 12.55 26.37
C CYS A 376 -9.08 11.23 26.26
N ASN A 377 -8.38 10.17 25.86
CA ASN A 377 -8.87 8.80 25.76
C ASN A 377 -8.01 7.87 26.61
N PRO A 378 -8.58 6.90 27.37
CA PRO A 378 -7.81 6.05 28.28
C PRO A 378 -6.54 5.45 27.66
N GLY A 379 -5.38 5.81 28.22
CA GLY A 379 -4.06 5.33 27.79
C GLY A 379 -3.56 5.91 26.45
N GLY A 380 -4.18 6.99 25.95
CA GLY A 380 -3.88 7.57 24.63
C GLY A 380 -4.42 6.75 23.47
N ASN A 381 -5.23 5.73 23.78
CA ASN A 381 -5.77 4.84 22.77
C ASN A 381 -6.86 5.53 21.98
N SER A 382 -6.99 5.17 20.71
CA SER A 382 -8.18 5.57 19.96
C SER A 382 -9.43 4.95 20.60
N VAL A 383 -10.35 5.76 21.12
CA VAL A 383 -11.71 5.28 21.42
C VAL A 383 -12.31 4.79 20.12
N ARG A 384 -12.80 3.54 20.15
CA ARG A 384 -13.65 3.04 19.10
C ARG A 384 -14.97 3.78 19.29
N LYS A 385 -15.33 4.66 18.34
CA LYS A 385 -16.75 5.01 18.19
C LYS A 385 -17.50 3.69 18.06
N ASP A 386 -18.63 3.52 18.74
CA ASP A 386 -19.47 2.35 18.49
C ASP A 386 -19.76 2.31 16.99
N LYS A 387 -19.15 1.33 16.32
CA LYS A 387 -19.19 1.18 14.87
C LYS A 387 -20.34 0.30 14.43
N THR A 388 -21.06 -0.23 15.40
CA THR A 388 -22.18 -1.15 15.26
C THR A 388 -23.46 -0.34 15.22
N LEU A 389 -24.28 -0.62 14.21
CA LEU A 389 -25.62 -0.06 14.15
C LEU A 389 -26.56 -0.91 15.02
N PRO A 390 -27.48 -0.29 15.76
CA PRO A 390 -28.59 -1.00 16.37
C PRO A 390 -29.42 -1.78 15.33
N ASP A 391 -30.06 -2.86 15.77
CA ASP A 391 -30.84 -3.76 14.90
C ASP A 391 -31.94 -3.03 14.13
N GLN A 392 -32.60 -2.05 14.76
CA GLN A 392 -33.64 -1.24 14.13
C GLN A 392 -33.14 -0.39 12.95
N CYS A 393 -31.82 -0.18 12.81
CA CYS A 393 -31.25 0.61 11.72
C CYS A 393 -30.95 -0.20 10.46
N TYR A 394 -31.01 -1.54 10.52
CA TYR A 394 -30.69 -2.40 9.37
C TYR A 394 -31.66 -2.23 8.19
N PRO A 395 -32.99 -2.14 8.38
CA PRO A 395 -33.90 -1.85 7.30
C PRO A 395 -33.61 -0.51 6.60
N THR A 396 -33.40 0.56 7.37
CA THR A 396 -33.05 1.88 6.85
C THR A 396 -31.75 1.86 6.07
N LEU A 397 -30.71 1.21 6.61
CA LEU A 397 -29.44 1.00 5.90
C LEU A 397 -29.64 0.24 4.58
N TRP A 398 -30.44 -0.84 4.62
CA TRP A 398 -30.70 -1.66 3.44
C TRP A 398 -31.43 -0.88 2.36
N ARG A 399 -32.47 -0.12 2.71
CA ARG A 399 -33.18 0.80 1.80
C ARG A 399 -32.19 1.80 1.19
N GLY A 400 -31.36 2.44 2.01
CA GLY A 400 -30.33 3.36 1.53
C GLY A 400 -29.35 2.71 0.54
N LEU A 401 -28.97 1.44 0.75
CA LEU A 401 -28.13 0.70 -0.21
C LEU A 401 -28.83 0.42 -1.54
N GLN A 402 -30.13 0.11 -1.51
CA GLN A 402 -30.93 -0.09 -2.72
C GLN A 402 -31.18 1.23 -3.46
N GLU A 403 -31.46 2.31 -2.74
CA GLU A 403 -31.57 3.66 -3.33
C GLU A 403 -30.25 4.11 -3.93
N LEU A 404 -29.12 3.82 -3.28
CA LEU A 404 -27.80 4.06 -3.85
C LEU A 404 -27.60 3.28 -5.15
N ARG A 405 -28.16 2.07 -5.28
CA ARG A 405 -28.06 1.25 -6.51
C ARG A 405 -28.81 1.86 -7.69
N SER A 406 -29.98 2.44 -7.42
CA SER A 406 -30.84 3.06 -8.43
C SER A 406 -30.60 4.55 -8.60
N TYR A 407 -29.70 5.14 -7.80
CA TYR A 407 -29.46 6.58 -7.77
C TYR A 407 -29.08 7.11 -9.15
N ARG A 408 -29.87 8.09 -9.60
CA ARG A 408 -29.61 8.90 -10.79
C ARG A 408 -29.36 10.33 -10.31
N LEU A 409 -28.34 10.98 -10.87
CA LEU A 409 -28.16 12.41 -10.63
C LEU A 409 -29.28 13.17 -11.32
N ASP A 410 -29.97 14.03 -10.57
CA ASP A 410 -30.91 14.96 -11.15
C ASP A 410 -30.17 15.90 -12.12
N ASN A 411 -30.66 15.94 -13.36
CA ASN A 411 -30.10 16.75 -14.46
C ASN A 411 -30.11 18.27 -14.19
N THR A 412 -30.68 18.72 -13.07
CA THR A 412 -30.74 20.13 -12.65
C THR A 412 -29.37 20.71 -12.31
N SER A 413 -28.36 19.88 -12.06
CA SER A 413 -27.00 20.32 -11.71
C SER A 413 -26.10 20.65 -12.91
N GLY A 414 -26.63 21.18 -14.02
CA GLY A 414 -25.89 21.88 -15.10
C GLY A 414 -24.73 21.17 -15.81
N ASN A 415 -24.34 19.96 -15.39
CA ASN A 415 -23.12 19.28 -15.80
C ASN A 415 -23.45 17.89 -16.37
N THR A 416 -24.27 17.91 -17.42
CA THR A 416 -24.84 16.74 -18.12
C THR A 416 -23.79 15.77 -18.67
N ARG A 417 -22.54 16.21 -18.88
CA ARG A 417 -21.44 15.36 -19.39
C ARG A 417 -21.00 14.24 -18.44
N ASN A 418 -21.35 14.28 -17.16
CA ASN A 418 -20.92 13.29 -16.15
C ASN A 418 -22.03 12.39 -15.61
N VAL A 419 -23.29 12.62 -16.00
CA VAL A 419 -24.47 11.93 -15.42
C VAL A 419 -24.38 10.41 -15.57
N HIS A 420 -23.99 9.89 -16.74
CA HIS A 420 -23.82 8.44 -16.96
C HIS A 420 -22.67 7.82 -16.16
N LYS A 421 -21.60 8.60 -15.90
CA LYS A 421 -20.40 8.12 -15.20
C LYS A 421 -20.65 7.99 -13.70
N ASP A 422 -21.48 8.86 -13.14
CA ASP A 422 -21.83 8.80 -11.73
C ASP A 422 -22.76 7.62 -11.42
N VAL A 423 -23.74 7.29 -12.27
CA VAL A 423 -24.66 6.16 -12.05
C VAL A 423 -23.92 4.82 -11.90
N ARG A 424 -22.92 4.54 -12.76
CA ARG A 424 -22.08 3.32 -12.63
C ARG A 424 -21.38 3.27 -11.28
N SER A 425 -20.88 4.41 -10.82
CA SER A 425 -20.19 4.53 -9.55
C SER A 425 -21.09 4.13 -8.39
N TYR A 426 -22.32 4.64 -8.35
CA TYR A 426 -23.25 4.40 -7.26
C TYR A 426 -23.68 2.91 -7.20
N LYS A 427 -23.99 2.31 -8.35
CA LYS A 427 -24.31 0.88 -8.45
C LYS A 427 -23.16 -0.02 -7.98
N LEU A 428 -21.93 0.25 -8.41
CA LEU A 428 -20.74 -0.50 -7.98
C LEU A 428 -20.48 -0.34 -6.47
N ASN A 429 -20.61 0.87 -5.92
CA ASN A 429 -20.40 1.09 -4.48
C ASN A 429 -21.50 0.45 -3.63
N SER A 430 -22.76 0.44 -4.08
CA SER A 430 -23.85 -0.29 -3.42
C SER A 430 -23.52 -1.79 -3.30
N LEU A 431 -23.13 -2.44 -4.41
CA LEU A 431 -22.70 -3.85 -4.42
C LEU A 431 -21.46 -4.09 -3.54
N PHE A 432 -20.51 -3.15 -3.53
CA PHE A 432 -19.35 -3.21 -2.66
C PHE A 432 -19.72 -3.19 -1.17
N TYR A 433 -20.60 -2.29 -0.75
CA TYR A 433 -21.05 -2.23 0.64
C TYR A 433 -21.88 -3.44 1.05
N GLU A 434 -22.73 -3.95 0.15
CA GLU A 434 -23.47 -5.19 0.37
C GLU A 434 -22.52 -6.39 0.54
N PHE A 435 -21.48 -6.48 -0.29
CA PHE A 435 -20.44 -7.50 -0.12
C PHE A 435 -19.76 -7.39 1.25
N LEU A 436 -19.39 -6.18 1.68
CA LEU A 436 -18.79 -5.96 3.00
C LEU A 436 -19.73 -6.34 4.15
N LEU A 437 -21.02 -6.03 4.01
CA LEU A 437 -22.06 -6.35 4.98
C LEU A 437 -22.16 -7.87 5.21
N TYR A 438 -22.15 -8.64 4.13
CA TYR A 438 -22.33 -10.09 4.20
C TYR A 438 -21.05 -10.89 4.41
N THR A 439 -19.87 -10.29 4.29
CA THR A 439 -18.58 -11.01 4.44
C THR A 439 -17.74 -10.52 5.61
N GLY A 440 -18.02 -9.33 6.14
CA GLY A 440 -17.21 -8.70 7.18
C GLY A 440 -15.78 -8.37 6.72
N PHE A 441 -15.55 -8.27 5.41
CA PHE A 441 -14.22 -7.95 4.88
C PHE A 441 -13.71 -6.59 5.35
N ARG A 442 -12.39 -6.44 5.39
CA ARG A 442 -11.83 -5.10 5.42
C ARG A 442 -12.00 -4.47 4.05
N PRO A 443 -12.43 -3.21 3.96
CA PRO A 443 -12.57 -2.54 2.67
C PRO A 443 -11.26 -2.54 1.86
N GLU A 444 -10.10 -2.41 2.51
CA GLU A 444 -8.80 -2.43 1.83
C GLU A 444 -8.44 -3.79 1.23
N ASP A 445 -8.91 -4.87 1.85
CA ASP A 445 -8.66 -6.23 1.40
C ASP A 445 -9.67 -6.60 0.30
N ALA A 446 -10.94 -6.20 0.44
CA ALA A 446 -12.00 -6.47 -0.55
C ALA A 446 -11.70 -5.85 -1.92
N VAL A 447 -11.26 -4.59 -1.99
CA VAL A 447 -10.95 -3.94 -3.28
C VAL A 447 -9.72 -4.51 -3.99
N ARG A 448 -9.00 -5.45 -3.37
CA ARG A 448 -7.83 -6.12 -3.95
C ARG A 448 -8.16 -7.52 -4.45
N ILE A 449 -9.40 -7.98 -4.29
CA ILE A 449 -9.84 -9.27 -4.83
C ILE A 449 -9.75 -9.22 -6.34
N GLU A 450 -9.12 -10.24 -6.92
CA GLU A 450 -8.99 -10.42 -8.37
C GLU A 450 -9.91 -11.55 -8.84
N TRP A 451 -10.42 -11.46 -10.07
CA TRP A 451 -11.31 -12.49 -10.63
C TRP A 451 -10.66 -13.87 -10.69
N SER A 452 -9.35 -13.93 -10.93
CA SER A 452 -8.57 -15.18 -10.90
C SER A 452 -8.57 -15.88 -9.53
N GLN A 453 -9.02 -15.20 -8.47
CA GLN A 453 -9.13 -15.75 -7.12
C GLN A 453 -10.52 -16.36 -6.87
N ILE A 454 -11.50 -16.07 -7.72
CA ILE A 454 -12.90 -16.44 -7.49
C ILE A 454 -13.21 -17.74 -8.24
N SER A 455 -13.68 -18.73 -7.50
CA SER A 455 -14.27 -19.93 -8.09
C SER A 455 -15.78 -19.80 -8.10
N MET A 456 -16.35 -19.50 -9.27
CA MET A 456 -17.81 -19.43 -9.45
C MET A 456 -18.48 -20.78 -9.19
N LYS A 457 -17.79 -21.89 -9.49
CA LYS A 457 -18.30 -23.24 -9.25
C LYS A 457 -18.38 -23.58 -7.76
N GLU A 458 -17.35 -23.24 -7.00
CA GLU A 458 -17.28 -23.57 -5.57
C GLU A 458 -17.95 -22.51 -4.68
N GLY A 459 -18.17 -21.31 -5.22
CA GLY A 459 -18.60 -20.16 -4.43
C GLY A 459 -17.53 -19.80 -3.40
N SER A 460 -16.27 -19.66 -3.85
CA SER A 460 -15.13 -19.40 -2.97
C SER A 460 -14.19 -18.33 -3.53
N ILE A 461 -13.40 -17.72 -2.65
CA ILE A 461 -12.29 -16.84 -3.00
C ILE A 461 -11.01 -17.43 -2.41
N THR A 462 -10.00 -17.65 -3.26
CA THR A 462 -8.76 -18.34 -2.89
C THR A 462 -7.54 -17.48 -3.16
N TRP A 463 -6.68 -17.32 -2.16
CA TRP A 463 -5.40 -16.62 -2.29
C TRP A 463 -4.24 -17.61 -2.30
N LYS A 464 -3.34 -17.43 -3.26
CA LYS A 464 -2.05 -18.12 -3.30
C LYS A 464 -1.10 -17.58 -2.22
N ALA A 465 -0.12 -18.37 -1.81
CA ALA A 465 0.89 -17.96 -0.83
C ALA A 465 1.56 -16.61 -1.20
N SER A 466 1.91 -16.41 -2.48
CA SER A 466 2.48 -15.16 -3.00
C SER A 466 1.55 -13.95 -2.90
N GLN A 467 0.24 -14.19 -2.81
CA GLN A 467 -0.78 -13.14 -2.69
C GLN A 467 -1.10 -12.79 -1.24
N ARG A 468 -0.60 -13.53 -0.24
CA ARG A 468 -0.90 -13.27 1.19
C ARG A 468 -0.48 -11.87 1.65
N GLN A 469 0.57 -11.31 1.06
CA GLN A 469 1.03 -9.94 1.32
C GLN A 469 -0.01 -8.86 0.97
N ASN A 470 -0.98 -9.20 0.11
CA ASN A 470 -2.05 -8.30 -0.29
C ASN A 470 -3.15 -8.18 0.78
N ILE A 471 -3.24 -9.14 1.70
CA ILE A 471 -4.22 -9.16 2.79
C ILE A 471 -3.57 -8.63 4.05
N LYS A 472 -4.20 -7.65 4.69
CA LYS A 472 -3.71 -7.12 5.95
C LYS A 472 -3.75 -8.23 7.01
N ASN A 473 -2.57 -8.63 7.47
CA ASN A 473 -2.32 -9.72 8.43
C ASN A 473 -2.22 -11.14 7.84
N GLY A 474 -2.09 -11.31 6.52
CA GLY A 474 -1.94 -12.64 5.90
C GLY A 474 -0.78 -13.48 6.45
N ALA A 475 0.25 -12.85 7.02
CA ALA A 475 1.40 -13.54 7.63
C ALA A 475 1.05 -14.37 8.89
N GLY A 476 -0.11 -14.13 9.52
CA GLY A 476 -0.56 -14.91 10.68
C GLY A 476 -1.39 -16.15 10.34
N ILE A 477 -1.47 -16.51 9.05
CA ILE A 477 -2.33 -17.57 8.55
C ILE A 477 -1.44 -18.57 7.81
N ASN A 478 -1.29 -19.76 8.37
CA ASN A 478 -0.34 -20.77 7.91
C ASN A 478 -0.88 -21.70 6.82
N ASP A 479 -2.15 -21.60 6.44
CA ASP A 479 -2.76 -22.53 5.47
C ASP A 479 -2.23 -22.29 4.05
N GLU A 480 -1.70 -23.34 3.40
CA GLU A 480 -1.14 -23.29 2.03
C GLU A 480 -2.06 -22.56 1.05
N HIS A 481 -3.35 -22.90 1.10
CA HIS A 481 -4.41 -22.21 0.39
C HIS A 481 -5.31 -21.49 1.39
N PHE A 482 -5.40 -20.18 1.21
CA PHE A 482 -6.28 -19.35 2.01
C PHE A 482 -7.61 -19.22 1.28
N VAL A 483 -8.69 -19.81 1.81
CA VAL A 483 -10.00 -19.88 1.14
C VAL A 483 -11.08 -19.19 1.98
N LEU A 484 -11.81 -18.27 1.36
CA LEU A 484 -13.10 -17.77 1.85
C LEU A 484 -14.21 -18.54 1.14
N TYR A 485 -15.10 -19.17 1.90
CA TYR A 485 -16.35 -19.67 1.32
C TYR A 485 -17.43 -18.59 1.40
N LEU A 486 -18.03 -18.30 0.26
CA LEU A 486 -19.07 -17.28 0.11
C LEU A 486 -20.40 -17.84 0.61
N ASN A 487 -21.08 -17.06 1.44
CA ASN A 487 -22.51 -17.28 1.68
C ASN A 487 -23.31 -16.88 0.43
N GLN A 488 -24.55 -17.35 0.35
CA GLN A 488 -25.44 -17.15 -0.78
C GLN A 488 -25.56 -15.67 -1.15
N GLN A 489 -25.74 -14.77 -0.18
CA GLN A 489 -25.90 -13.34 -0.42
C GLN A 489 -24.64 -12.73 -1.05
N SER A 490 -23.47 -12.98 -0.46
CA SER A 490 -22.19 -12.52 -1.02
C SER A 490 -21.88 -13.09 -2.41
N PHE A 491 -22.32 -14.32 -2.68
CA PHE A 491 -22.19 -14.94 -4.00
C PHE A 491 -23.14 -14.31 -5.04
N GLN A 492 -24.36 -13.93 -4.64
CA GLN A 492 -25.26 -13.18 -5.51
C GLN A 492 -24.71 -11.80 -5.86
N VAL A 493 -24.02 -11.13 -4.92
CA VAL A 493 -23.32 -9.87 -5.22
C VAL A 493 -22.25 -10.08 -6.29
N ILE A 494 -21.47 -11.16 -6.22
CA ILE A 494 -20.45 -11.48 -7.23
C ILE A 494 -21.10 -11.76 -8.60
N LYS A 495 -22.19 -12.52 -8.66
CA LYS A 495 -22.95 -12.73 -9.90
C LYS A 495 -23.48 -11.43 -10.49
N ALA A 496 -24.02 -10.56 -9.65
CA ALA A 496 -24.50 -9.25 -10.08
C ALA A 496 -23.37 -8.36 -10.63
N LEU A 497 -22.17 -8.43 -10.04
CA LEU A 497 -20.99 -7.75 -10.57
C LEU A 497 -20.54 -8.33 -11.92
N ASP A 498 -20.51 -9.65 -12.06
CA ASP A 498 -20.14 -10.32 -13.31
C ASP A 498 -21.11 -9.93 -14.46
N THR A 499 -22.42 -9.97 -14.19
CA THR A 499 -23.45 -9.52 -15.15
C THR A 499 -23.27 -8.04 -15.49
N LEU A 500 -22.98 -7.20 -14.48
CA LEU A 500 -22.76 -5.78 -14.70
C LEU A 500 -21.50 -5.52 -15.55
N TYR A 501 -20.41 -6.22 -15.30
CA TYR A 501 -19.19 -6.08 -16.10
C TYR A 501 -19.37 -6.63 -17.50
N GLN A 502 -20.15 -7.70 -17.70
CA GLN A 502 -20.52 -8.14 -19.04
C GLN A 502 -21.23 -7.02 -19.82
N SER A 503 -22.20 -6.33 -19.21
CA SER A 503 -22.86 -5.20 -19.88
C SER A 503 -21.90 -4.05 -20.24
N TYR A 504 -20.82 -3.86 -19.47
CA TYR A 504 -19.81 -2.85 -19.79
C TYR A 504 -18.86 -3.30 -20.89
N ARG A 505 -18.54 -4.60 -20.97
CA ARG A 505 -17.81 -5.18 -22.11
C ARG A 505 -18.61 -5.00 -23.39
N ASP A 506 -19.90 -5.31 -23.34
CA ASP A 506 -20.80 -5.20 -24.49
C ASP A 506 -20.89 -3.74 -24.97
N GLU A 507 -20.96 -2.77 -24.05
CA GLU A 507 -20.95 -1.34 -24.39
C GLU A 507 -19.64 -0.90 -25.07
N ILE A 508 -18.50 -1.44 -24.64
CA ILE A 508 -17.19 -1.13 -25.26
C ILE A 508 -17.03 -1.86 -26.59
N ALA A 509 -17.58 -3.05 -26.73
CA ALA A 509 -17.55 -3.83 -27.96
C ALA A 509 -18.44 -3.22 -29.05
N GLU A 510 -19.57 -2.62 -28.68
CA GLU A 510 -20.60 -2.15 -29.62
C GLU A 510 -20.06 -1.25 -30.76
N PRO A 511 -19.21 -0.23 -30.52
CA PRO A 511 -18.64 0.57 -31.60
C PRO A 511 -17.77 -0.23 -32.57
N PHE A 512 -17.03 -1.24 -32.09
CA PHE A 512 -16.22 -2.12 -32.92
C PHE A 512 -17.12 -3.06 -33.74
N GLU A 513 -18.15 -3.65 -33.13
CA GLU A 513 -19.11 -4.50 -33.83
C GLU A 513 -19.82 -3.74 -34.96
N ARG A 514 -20.26 -2.50 -34.72
CA ARG A 514 -20.84 -1.64 -35.77
C ARG A 514 -19.87 -1.36 -36.92
N GLN A 515 -18.58 -1.20 -36.63
CA GLN A 515 -17.56 -1.01 -37.66
C GLN A 515 -17.29 -2.30 -38.45
N VAL A 516 -17.25 -3.45 -37.77
CA VAL A 516 -17.12 -4.77 -38.38
C VAL A 516 -18.30 -5.04 -39.32
N GLU A 517 -19.53 -4.79 -38.90
CA GLU A 517 -20.73 -4.95 -39.75
C GLU A 517 -20.71 -4.01 -40.96
N LYS A 518 -20.20 -2.77 -40.79
CA LYS A 518 -20.01 -1.85 -41.91
C LYS A 518 -19.03 -2.41 -42.95
N ILE A 519 -17.92 -3.02 -42.52
CA ILE A 519 -16.93 -3.64 -43.42
C ILE A 519 -17.51 -4.88 -44.10
N LYS A 520 -18.28 -5.71 -43.37
CA LYS A 520 -18.94 -6.89 -43.96
C LYS A 520 -19.97 -6.53 -45.04
N ALA A 521 -20.56 -5.34 -44.97
CA ALA A 521 -21.50 -4.84 -45.97
C ALA A 521 -20.81 -4.27 -47.24
N GLU A 522 -19.48 -4.13 -47.25
CA GLU A 522 -18.73 -3.67 -48.43
C GLU A 522 -18.66 -4.77 -49.50
N LYS A 523 -18.60 -4.38 -50.79
CA LYS A 523 -18.57 -5.34 -51.92
C LYS A 523 -17.37 -6.29 -51.88
N ALA A 524 -16.26 -5.87 -51.28
CA ALA A 524 -15.07 -6.68 -51.05
C ALA A 524 -14.76 -6.65 -49.56
N VAL A 525 -15.04 -7.75 -48.86
CA VAL A 525 -14.84 -7.85 -47.41
C VAL A 525 -13.35 -7.91 -47.08
N ASP A 526 -12.86 -6.92 -46.34
CA ASP A 526 -11.47 -6.90 -45.85
C ASP A 526 -11.35 -7.66 -44.52
N LEU A 527 -10.95 -8.93 -44.61
CA LEU A 527 -10.74 -9.80 -43.44
C LEU A 527 -9.61 -9.32 -42.52
N ASN A 528 -8.58 -8.65 -43.06
CA ASN A 528 -7.46 -8.14 -42.25
C ASN A 528 -7.91 -6.96 -41.40
N LYS A 529 -8.74 -6.08 -41.97
CA LYS A 529 -9.32 -4.94 -41.25
C LYS A 529 -10.29 -5.39 -40.16
N ILE A 530 -11.12 -6.41 -40.42
CA ILE A 530 -11.99 -7.02 -39.40
C ILE A 530 -11.16 -7.58 -38.25
N LYS A 531 -10.12 -8.35 -38.56
CA LYS A 531 -9.23 -8.92 -37.54
C LYS A 531 -8.54 -7.83 -36.72
N THR A 532 -8.05 -6.78 -37.36
CA THR A 532 -7.41 -5.64 -36.67
C THR A 532 -8.38 -4.97 -35.69
N LEU A 533 -9.63 -4.72 -36.09
CA LEU A 533 -10.65 -4.15 -35.20
C LEU A 533 -11.02 -5.07 -34.05
N GLN A 534 -11.05 -6.39 -34.28
CA GLN A 534 -11.29 -7.38 -33.22
C GLN A 534 -10.12 -7.42 -32.23
N ASP A 535 -8.89 -7.38 -32.72
CA ASP A 535 -7.68 -7.33 -31.88
C ASP A 535 -7.66 -6.04 -31.04
N GLU A 536 -8.01 -4.87 -31.62
CA GLU A 536 -8.15 -3.60 -30.90
C GLU A 536 -9.26 -3.64 -29.83
N ARG A 537 -10.42 -4.19 -30.18
CA ARG A 537 -11.55 -4.40 -29.24
C ARG A 537 -11.09 -5.23 -28.04
N ASP A 538 -10.44 -6.36 -28.30
CA ASP A 538 -10.00 -7.29 -27.27
C ASP A 538 -8.90 -6.67 -26.39
N GLU A 539 -8.01 -5.86 -26.96
CA GLU A 539 -7.02 -5.11 -26.19
C GLU A 539 -7.67 -4.06 -25.29
N ASP A 540 -8.66 -3.31 -25.79
CA ASP A 540 -9.38 -2.30 -25.00
C ASP A 540 -10.21 -2.94 -23.88
N ILE A 541 -10.85 -4.09 -24.13
CA ILE A 541 -11.52 -4.88 -23.08
C ILE A 541 -10.49 -5.39 -22.06
N ALA A 542 -9.37 -5.96 -22.49
CA ALA A 542 -8.33 -6.49 -21.59
C ALA A 542 -7.68 -5.42 -20.72
N ARG A 543 -7.65 -4.16 -21.17
CA ARG A 543 -7.19 -3.00 -20.38
C ARG A 543 -8.17 -2.60 -19.29
N LEU A 544 -9.42 -3.07 -19.32
CA LEU A 544 -10.38 -2.78 -18.26
C LEU A 544 -9.95 -3.42 -16.96
N ALA A 545 -9.89 -2.60 -15.92
CA ALA A 545 -9.60 -3.07 -14.58
C ALA A 545 -10.63 -4.09 -14.08
N CYS A 546 -11.84 -4.14 -14.64
CA CYS A 546 -12.87 -5.13 -14.28
C CYS A 546 -12.57 -6.53 -14.81
N GLU A 547 -11.63 -6.71 -15.74
CA GLU A 547 -11.10 -8.04 -16.08
C GLU A 547 -10.19 -8.58 -14.99
N ARG A 548 -9.54 -7.68 -14.25
CA ARG A 548 -8.60 -8.05 -13.20
C ARG A 548 -9.23 -8.07 -11.82
N TYR A 549 -9.89 -6.98 -11.42
CA TYR A 549 -10.36 -6.76 -10.06
C TYR A 549 -11.87 -6.99 -9.94
N LEU A 550 -12.30 -7.61 -8.85
CA LEU A 550 -13.72 -7.78 -8.54
C LEU A 550 -14.41 -6.43 -8.33
N PHE A 551 -13.74 -5.47 -7.67
CA PHE A 551 -14.28 -4.14 -7.40
C PHE A 551 -13.46 -3.05 -8.09
N CYS A 552 -14.03 -2.45 -9.12
CA CYS A 552 -13.40 -1.39 -9.91
C CYS A 552 -13.93 -0.01 -9.56
N ASN A 553 -13.14 1.01 -9.90
CA ASN A 553 -13.68 2.36 -9.94
C ASN A 553 -14.67 2.51 -11.11
N ALA A 554 -15.42 3.59 -11.11
CA ALA A 554 -16.43 3.86 -12.13
C ALA A 554 -15.90 4.01 -13.56
N TYR A 555 -14.61 4.33 -13.69
CA TYR A 555 -13.92 4.46 -14.96
C TYR A 555 -13.38 3.11 -15.48
N LEU A 556 -13.56 2.04 -14.70
CA LEU A 556 -13.05 0.70 -15.00
C LEU A 556 -11.56 0.69 -15.36
N ASN A 557 -10.77 1.66 -14.89
CA ASN A 557 -9.34 1.78 -15.23
C ASN A 557 -8.43 1.53 -14.02
N ASN A 558 -9.03 1.30 -12.86
CA ASN A 558 -8.33 0.87 -11.65
C ASN A 558 -9.32 0.19 -10.69
N LYS A 559 -8.80 -0.44 -9.64
CA LYS A 559 -9.62 -0.90 -8.52
C LYS A 559 -10.31 0.26 -7.79
N MET A 560 -11.40 -0.06 -7.11
CA MET A 560 -12.12 0.87 -6.25
C MET A 560 -11.24 1.37 -5.09
N LYS A 561 -11.50 2.59 -4.60
CA LYS A 561 -10.87 3.06 -3.35
C LYS A 561 -11.49 2.33 -2.15
N PRO A 562 -10.69 1.88 -1.17
CA PRO A 562 -11.22 1.19 0.01
C PRO A 562 -12.26 1.98 0.81
N ASN A 563 -12.12 3.30 0.86
CA ASN A 563 -13.03 4.18 1.59
C ASN A 563 -13.56 5.25 0.63
N PRO A 564 -14.62 4.94 -0.14
CA PRO A 564 -15.15 5.85 -1.14
C PRO A 564 -16.04 6.91 -0.44
N THR A 565 -15.39 7.91 0.19
CA THR A 565 -16.01 8.92 1.08
C THR A 565 -17.26 9.56 0.49
N LEU A 566 -17.24 9.98 -0.78
CA LEU A 566 -18.40 10.59 -1.43
C LEU A 566 -19.66 9.70 -1.41
N PHE A 567 -19.49 8.38 -1.54
CA PHE A 567 -20.60 7.43 -1.53
C PHE A 567 -21.06 7.11 -0.11
N ILE A 568 -20.15 7.15 0.86
CA ILE A 568 -20.49 7.09 2.29
C ILE A 568 -21.30 8.32 2.66
N ASP A 569 -20.80 9.52 2.39
CA ASP A 569 -21.49 10.78 2.72
C ASP A 569 -22.89 10.81 2.10
N ARG A 570 -23.05 10.28 0.87
CA ARG A 570 -24.37 10.13 0.25
C ARG A 570 -25.25 9.12 0.97
N LEU A 571 -24.72 7.96 1.33
CA LEU A 571 -25.46 6.93 2.06
C LEU A 571 -25.85 7.42 3.48
N GLU A 572 -24.98 8.17 4.16
CA GLU A 572 -25.32 8.88 5.40
C GLU A 572 -26.46 9.87 5.14
N GLY A 573 -26.40 10.66 4.05
CA GLY A 573 -27.49 11.59 3.70
C GLY A 573 -28.82 10.93 3.34
N LEU A 574 -28.82 9.70 2.80
CA LEU A 574 -30.03 8.94 2.48
C LEU A 574 -30.65 8.28 3.72
N THR A 575 -29.84 7.96 4.73
CA THR A 575 -30.26 7.13 5.87
C THR A 575 -30.29 7.88 7.20
N ASP A 576 -29.65 9.04 7.27
CA ASP A 576 -29.27 9.74 8.51
C ASP A 576 -28.45 8.88 9.49
N LEU A 577 -27.89 7.76 9.01
CA LEU A 577 -27.07 6.86 9.81
C LEU A 577 -25.61 7.24 9.64
N ARG A 578 -24.90 7.39 10.77
CA ARG A 578 -23.46 7.65 10.75
C ARG A 578 -22.68 6.36 10.51
N ILE A 579 -22.17 6.17 9.30
CA ILE A 579 -21.54 4.92 8.86
C ILE A 579 -20.20 5.14 8.18
N THR A 580 -19.36 4.12 8.21
CA THR A 580 -18.12 4.07 7.43
C THR A 580 -18.03 2.73 6.71
N ALA A 581 -17.18 2.61 5.68
CA ALA A 581 -16.93 1.31 5.06
C ALA A 581 -16.46 0.25 6.10
N ALA A 582 -15.77 0.67 7.16
CA ALA A 582 -15.35 -0.19 8.25
C ALA A 582 -16.49 -0.57 9.23
N SER A 583 -17.63 0.12 9.22
CA SER A 583 -18.80 -0.20 10.03
C SER A 583 -19.45 -1.51 9.58
N PHE A 584 -19.48 -1.79 8.27
CA PHE A 584 -20.00 -3.06 7.71
C PHE A 584 -19.32 -4.29 8.30
N ARG A 585 -18.00 -4.21 8.48
CA ARG A 585 -17.24 -5.26 9.18
C ARG A 585 -17.65 -5.41 10.64
N ALA A 586 -17.82 -4.31 11.36
CA ALA A 586 -18.21 -4.35 12.77
C ALA A 586 -19.61 -4.95 12.93
N MET A 587 -20.55 -4.56 12.07
CA MET A 587 -21.90 -5.12 11.97
C MET A 587 -21.88 -6.62 11.74
N PHE A 588 -21.11 -7.11 10.76
CA PHE A 588 -20.96 -8.54 10.52
C PHE A 588 -20.43 -9.28 11.77
N GLN A 589 -19.38 -8.76 12.40
CA GLN A 589 -18.79 -9.39 13.59
C GLN A 589 -19.74 -9.41 14.79
N GLN A 590 -20.53 -8.36 14.98
CA GLN A 590 -21.56 -8.31 16.03
C GLN A 590 -22.63 -9.37 15.77
N LYS A 591 -23.17 -9.45 14.56
CA LYS A 591 -24.18 -10.46 14.21
C LYS A 591 -23.63 -11.88 14.26
N ALA A 592 -22.35 -12.06 13.97
CA ALA A 592 -21.66 -13.32 14.18
C ALA A 592 -21.64 -13.74 15.67
N ALA A 593 -21.38 -12.80 16.58
CA ALA A 593 -21.44 -13.08 18.01
C ALA A 593 -22.87 -13.38 18.50
N GLU A 594 -23.87 -12.64 18.01
CA GLU A 594 -25.28 -12.85 18.37
C GLU A 594 -25.83 -14.21 17.92
N VAL A 595 -25.38 -14.75 16.78
CA VAL A 595 -25.74 -16.12 16.36
C VAL A 595 -24.92 -17.19 17.08
N GLY A 596 -24.16 -16.82 18.11
CA GLY A 596 -23.41 -17.74 18.96
C GLY A 596 -22.11 -18.25 18.35
N LEU A 597 -21.52 -17.57 17.37
CA LEU A 597 -20.17 -17.91 16.91
C LEU A 597 -19.14 -17.54 17.96
N LYS A 598 -18.16 -18.41 18.14
CA LYS A 598 -17.05 -18.19 19.07
C LYS A 598 -16.08 -17.16 18.50
N ASP A 599 -15.37 -16.49 19.39
CA ASP A 599 -14.41 -15.43 19.07
C ASP A 599 -13.41 -15.78 17.96
N TYR A 600 -12.93 -17.03 17.93
CA TYR A 600 -11.99 -17.51 16.92
C TYR A 600 -12.66 -17.77 15.57
N GLU A 601 -13.91 -18.27 15.54
CA GLU A 601 -14.70 -18.48 14.32
C GLU A 601 -14.96 -17.14 13.64
N ILE A 602 -15.34 -16.13 14.42
CA ILE A 602 -15.52 -14.75 13.94
C ILE A 602 -14.20 -14.23 13.36
N LYS A 603 -13.09 -14.33 14.11
CA LYS A 603 -11.76 -13.89 13.65
C LYS A 603 -11.35 -14.58 12.36
N ARG A 604 -11.70 -15.86 12.18
CA ARG A 604 -11.44 -16.63 10.97
C ARG A 604 -12.26 -16.13 9.78
N LEU A 605 -13.58 -15.97 9.94
CA LEU A 605 -14.47 -15.46 8.90
C LEU A 605 -14.05 -14.08 8.37
N VAL A 606 -13.55 -13.22 9.26
CA VAL A 606 -13.15 -11.86 8.88
C VAL A 606 -11.64 -11.70 8.66
N PHE A 607 -10.86 -12.77 8.64
CA PHE A 607 -9.40 -12.71 8.40
C PHE A 607 -8.65 -11.78 9.38
N HIS A 608 -9.02 -11.86 10.65
CA HIS A 608 -8.29 -11.22 11.73
C HIS A 608 -7.09 -12.07 12.17
N LYS A 609 -6.04 -11.43 12.72
CA LYS A 609 -4.97 -12.19 13.39
C LYS A 609 -5.60 -13.02 14.49
N MET A 610 -5.43 -14.33 14.42
CA MET A 610 -5.50 -15.19 15.59
C MET A 610 -4.19 -14.96 16.32
N GLN A 611 -4.23 -14.38 17.52
CA GLN A 611 -3.14 -14.64 18.44
C GLN A 611 -3.30 -16.10 18.81
N VAL A 612 -2.69 -16.97 18.01
CA VAL A 612 -2.43 -18.34 18.39
C VAL A 612 -1.40 -18.22 19.51
N ASN A 613 -1.84 -17.80 20.70
CA ASN A 613 -1.14 -18.26 21.88
C ASN A 613 -1.12 -19.77 21.72
N LYS A 614 0.08 -20.35 21.75
CA LYS A 614 0.38 -21.76 21.50
C LYS A 614 -0.47 -22.74 22.35
N SER A 615 -1.33 -22.24 23.24
CA SER A 615 -2.18 -22.96 24.16
C SER A 615 -3.50 -23.47 23.56
N ASP A 616 -3.97 -22.98 22.42
CA ASP A 616 -5.24 -23.48 21.81
C ASP A 616 -4.97 -24.29 20.54
N VAL A 617 -4.29 -25.42 20.72
CA VAL A 617 -3.98 -26.38 19.65
C VAL A 617 -5.29 -26.96 19.06
N GLN A 618 -6.36 -27.05 19.85
CA GLN A 618 -7.67 -27.56 19.44
C GLN A 618 -8.36 -26.67 18.39
N ALA A 619 -8.15 -25.35 18.42
CA ALA A 619 -8.65 -24.44 17.39
C ALA A 619 -8.13 -24.77 15.98
N GLY A 620 -6.93 -25.37 15.87
CA GLY A 620 -6.37 -25.84 14.58
C GLY A 620 -6.99 -27.14 14.08
N TYR A 621 -7.33 -28.07 14.99
CA TYR A 621 -7.89 -29.38 14.64
C TYR A 621 -9.40 -29.36 14.32
N ASN A 622 -10.15 -28.45 14.95
CA ASN A 622 -11.61 -28.41 14.81
C ASN A 622 -12.14 -27.67 13.56
N MET A 623 -11.26 -27.06 12.74
CA MET A 623 -11.69 -25.99 11.83
C MET A 623 -10.99 -25.93 10.47
N THR A 624 -10.98 -27.03 9.74
CA THR A 624 -10.49 -27.04 8.35
C THR A 624 -11.56 -27.34 7.31
N SER A 625 -12.76 -27.78 7.68
CA SER A 625 -13.76 -28.13 6.67
C SER A 625 -14.40 -26.88 6.04
N ALA A 626 -14.30 -26.83 4.72
CA ALA A 626 -14.94 -25.84 3.85
C ALA A 626 -16.43 -25.65 4.17
N SER A 627 -17.12 -26.77 4.35
CA SER A 627 -18.56 -26.82 4.63
C SER A 627 -18.91 -26.16 5.95
N PHE A 628 -18.09 -26.35 7.00
CA PHE A 628 -18.31 -25.70 8.29
C PHE A 628 -18.23 -24.18 8.17
N LEU A 629 -17.15 -23.66 7.56
CA LEU A 629 -16.95 -22.23 7.34
C LEU A 629 -18.08 -21.60 6.53
N LYS A 630 -18.51 -22.27 5.45
CA LYS A 630 -19.64 -21.84 4.63
C LYS A 630 -20.94 -21.77 5.45
N ARG A 631 -21.23 -22.80 6.24
CA ARG A 631 -22.44 -22.87 7.08
C ARG A 631 -22.47 -21.77 8.14
N ILE A 632 -21.38 -21.54 8.86
CA ILE A 632 -21.36 -20.47 9.88
C ILE A 632 -21.45 -19.08 9.23
N SER A 633 -20.81 -18.86 8.08
CA SER A 633 -20.95 -17.61 7.30
C SER A 633 -22.40 -17.39 6.85
N GLN A 634 -23.07 -18.44 6.38
CA GLN A 634 -24.47 -18.39 5.97
C GLN A 634 -25.40 -18.06 7.14
N ARG A 635 -25.15 -18.60 8.35
CA ARG A 635 -25.94 -18.26 9.55
C ARG A 635 -25.88 -16.76 9.87
N VAL A 636 -24.70 -16.14 9.76
CA VAL A 636 -24.56 -14.69 9.95
C VAL A 636 -25.31 -13.92 8.86
N ALA A 637 -25.16 -14.33 7.60
CA ALA A 637 -25.83 -13.68 6.46
C ALA A 637 -27.36 -13.78 6.55
N ASN A 638 -27.90 -14.90 7.04
CA ASN A 638 -29.33 -15.09 7.29
C ASN A 638 -29.84 -14.13 8.37
N LYS A 639 -29.12 -14.00 9.50
CA LYS A 639 -29.46 -13.04 10.56
C LYS A 639 -29.47 -11.59 10.06
N ILE A 640 -28.45 -11.20 9.30
CA ILE A 640 -28.39 -9.86 8.67
C ILE A 640 -29.57 -9.68 7.71
N SER A 641 -29.84 -10.67 6.86
CA SER A 641 -30.94 -10.58 5.88
C SER A 641 -32.31 -10.47 6.55
N ALA A 642 -32.53 -11.18 7.65
CA ALA A 642 -33.76 -11.08 8.44
C ALA A 642 -33.93 -9.66 9.01
N LEU A 643 -32.85 -9.08 9.55
CA LEU A 643 -32.88 -7.69 10.06
C LEU A 643 -33.10 -6.67 8.94
N CYS A 644 -32.52 -6.86 7.75
CA CYS A 644 -32.77 -5.96 6.61
C CYS A 644 -34.22 -6.03 6.11
N ARG A 645 -34.95 -7.12 6.40
CA ARG A 645 -36.33 -7.36 5.95
C ARG A 645 -37.39 -7.10 7.02
N SER A 646 -37.02 -6.82 8.27
CA SER A 646 -37.97 -6.72 9.37
C SER A 646 -39.00 -5.58 9.22
N GLU A 647 -38.66 -4.49 8.54
CA GLU A 647 -39.64 -3.44 8.19
C GLU A 647 -40.64 -3.93 7.15
N PHE A 648 -40.25 -4.76 6.17
CA PHE A 648 -41.19 -5.32 5.21
C PHE A 648 -42.20 -6.21 5.90
N GLU A 649 -41.78 -6.99 6.89
CA GLU A 649 -42.70 -7.82 7.65
C GLU A 649 -43.62 -6.97 8.54
N GLN A 650 -43.15 -5.89 9.17
CA GLN A 650 -43.99 -5.01 9.99
C GLN A 650 -44.95 -4.14 9.14
N GLU A 651 -44.50 -3.58 8.02
CA GLU A 651 -45.37 -2.85 7.09
C GLU A 651 -46.33 -3.80 6.40
N THR A 652 -45.90 -5.00 6.00
CA THR A 652 -46.78 -6.02 5.44
C THR A 652 -47.72 -6.58 6.51
N PHE A 653 -47.31 -6.70 7.78
CA PHE A 653 -48.24 -7.06 8.86
C PHE A 653 -49.20 -5.92 9.17
N MET A 654 -48.80 -4.65 9.14
CA MET A 654 -49.72 -3.52 9.36
C MET A 654 -50.63 -3.27 8.14
N LEU A 655 -50.16 -3.53 6.92
CA LEU A 655 -50.96 -3.50 5.68
C LEU A 655 -51.82 -4.76 5.56
N LEU A 656 -51.38 -5.91 6.04
CA LEU A 656 -52.21 -7.10 6.18
C LEU A 656 -53.20 -6.88 7.32
N ASP A 657 -52.87 -6.32 8.46
CA ASP A 657 -53.82 -6.13 9.54
C ASP A 657 -54.85 -5.04 9.18
N SER A 658 -54.44 -3.96 8.52
CA SER A 658 -55.37 -2.95 7.99
C SER A 658 -56.12 -3.42 6.74
N SER A 659 -55.50 -4.14 5.80
CA SER A 659 -56.20 -4.67 4.62
C SER A 659 -56.96 -5.94 4.89
N MET A 660 -56.61 -6.73 5.91
CA MET A 660 -57.33 -7.90 6.40
C MET A 660 -58.44 -7.44 7.33
N ALA A 661 -58.26 -6.41 8.16
CA ALA A 661 -59.38 -5.74 8.81
C ALA A 661 -60.31 -5.06 7.79
N LYS A 662 -59.78 -4.47 6.71
CA LYS A 662 -60.58 -3.92 5.60
C LYS A 662 -61.19 -5.01 4.72
N ARG A 663 -60.56 -6.17 4.55
CA ARG A 663 -61.11 -7.35 3.85
C ARG A 663 -62.10 -8.11 4.72
N ILE A 664 -61.94 -8.13 6.04
CA ILE A 664 -62.90 -8.68 7.01
C ILE A 664 -64.09 -7.73 7.10
N LYS A 665 -63.87 -6.42 7.20
CA LYS A 665 -64.93 -5.41 7.13
C LYS A 665 -65.65 -5.44 5.77
N ASN A 666 -64.90 -5.49 4.68
CA ASN A 666 -65.49 -5.65 3.35
C ASN A 666 -66.15 -7.02 3.20
N ALA A 667 -65.63 -8.12 3.77
CA ALA A 667 -66.26 -9.45 3.71
C ALA A 667 -67.54 -9.52 4.55
N LEU A 668 -67.57 -8.82 5.69
CA LEU A 668 -68.77 -8.62 6.51
C LEU A 668 -69.78 -7.69 5.82
N ASP A 669 -69.31 -6.71 5.03
CA ASP A 669 -70.16 -5.86 4.18
C ASP A 669 -70.56 -6.57 2.85
N LEU A 670 -69.79 -7.56 2.39
CA LEU A 670 -69.97 -8.35 1.15
C LEU A 670 -70.95 -9.52 1.30
N GLU A 671 -71.56 -9.70 2.48
CA GLU A 671 -72.86 -10.41 2.53
C GLU A 671 -73.93 -9.68 1.69
N THR A 672 -73.65 -8.45 1.23
CA THR A 672 -74.58 -7.74 0.35
C THR A 672 -74.27 -7.79 -1.15
N HIS A 673 -73.05 -7.63 -1.70
CA HIS A 673 -72.91 -7.48 -3.18
C HIS A 673 -71.75 -8.24 -3.88
N ASN A 674 -72.15 -9.02 -4.90
CA ASN A 674 -71.48 -9.54 -6.11
C ASN A 674 -69.98 -9.92 -6.14
N LYS A 675 -69.74 -11.19 -6.51
CA LYS A 675 -68.49 -11.96 -6.47
C LYS A 675 -67.56 -11.84 -7.70
N SER A 676 -67.73 -10.86 -8.59
CA SER A 676 -67.17 -10.96 -9.95
C SER A 676 -65.93 -10.12 -10.29
N GLU A 677 -65.30 -9.39 -9.38
CA GLU A 677 -64.18 -8.49 -9.77
C GLU A 677 -62.96 -8.58 -8.86
N VAL A 678 -62.16 -9.66 -8.95
CA VAL A 678 -60.70 -9.61 -8.71
C VAL A 678 -60.01 -10.80 -9.41
N ILE A 679 -59.72 -10.73 -10.71
CA ILE A 679 -58.70 -11.57 -11.36
C ILE A 679 -58.06 -10.77 -12.50
N GLU A 680 -56.86 -10.21 -12.30
CA GLU A 680 -55.95 -9.90 -13.41
C GLU A 680 -54.53 -9.54 -12.92
N LEU A 681 -53.85 -10.45 -12.22
CA LEU A 681 -52.38 -10.38 -12.06
C LEU A 681 -51.83 -11.80 -11.96
N MET A 682 -51.04 -12.21 -12.97
CA MET A 682 -50.50 -13.55 -13.24
C MET A 682 -51.50 -14.47 -13.96
N ASN A 683 -51.08 -15.01 -15.11
CA ASN A 683 -51.80 -16.11 -15.73
C ASN A 683 -51.58 -17.39 -14.90
N ASP A 684 -52.49 -18.36 -15.04
CA ASP A 684 -52.49 -19.57 -14.19
C ASP A 684 -51.16 -20.33 -14.26
N GLU A 685 -50.49 -20.30 -15.42
CA GLU A 685 -49.18 -20.91 -15.64
C GLU A 685 -48.05 -20.25 -14.81
N GLN A 686 -48.03 -18.92 -14.73
CA GLN A 686 -47.07 -18.18 -13.92
C GLN A 686 -47.34 -18.36 -12.42
N TYR A 687 -48.61 -18.44 -12.04
CA TYR A 687 -49.00 -18.71 -10.66
C TYR A 687 -48.60 -20.12 -10.23
N GLU A 688 -48.86 -21.14 -11.07
CA GLU A 688 -48.44 -22.51 -10.80
C GLU A 688 -46.91 -22.65 -10.73
N ALA A 689 -46.16 -22.00 -11.63
CA ALA A 689 -44.71 -22.03 -11.62
C ALA A 689 -44.13 -21.38 -10.34
N PHE A 690 -44.72 -20.26 -9.89
CA PHE A 690 -44.35 -19.61 -8.64
C PHE A 690 -44.69 -20.49 -7.43
N ALA A 691 -45.90 -21.03 -7.37
CA ALA A 691 -46.35 -21.91 -6.28
C ALA A 691 -45.51 -23.20 -6.19
N GLN A 692 -45.09 -23.78 -7.32
CA GLN A 692 -44.20 -24.94 -7.35
C GLN A 692 -42.78 -24.60 -6.87
N ALA A 693 -42.23 -23.43 -7.24
CA ALA A 693 -40.92 -22.98 -6.79
C ALA A 693 -40.90 -22.68 -5.28
N GLU A 694 -41.97 -22.06 -4.77
CA GLU A 694 -42.15 -21.79 -3.35
C GLU A 694 -42.31 -23.10 -2.57
N LYS A 695 -43.14 -24.03 -3.04
CA LYS A 695 -43.32 -25.37 -2.44
C LYS A 695 -41.99 -26.13 -2.35
N ARG A 696 -41.18 -26.15 -3.41
CA ARG A 696 -39.84 -26.78 -3.38
C ARG A 696 -38.91 -26.12 -2.37
N THR A 697 -38.92 -24.79 -2.29
CA THR A 697 -38.08 -24.06 -1.32
C THR A 697 -38.50 -24.36 0.12
N VAL A 698 -39.81 -24.49 0.38
CA VAL A 698 -40.34 -24.88 1.70
C VAL A 698 -39.99 -26.33 2.02
N GLU A 699 -40.11 -27.26 1.06
CA GLU A 699 -39.75 -28.67 1.22
C GLU A 699 -38.24 -28.86 1.47
N GLU A 700 -37.38 -28.16 0.73
CA GLU A 700 -35.92 -28.20 0.92
C GLU A 700 -35.50 -27.65 2.29
N ASN A 701 -36.10 -26.54 2.73
CA ASN A 701 -35.84 -25.98 4.06
C ASN A 701 -36.37 -26.88 5.18
N ALA A 702 -37.54 -27.50 5.00
CA ALA A 702 -38.12 -28.45 5.94
C ALA A 702 -37.25 -29.71 6.07
N GLN A 703 -36.75 -30.24 4.95
CA GLN A 703 -35.85 -31.39 4.95
C GLN A 703 -34.53 -31.06 5.64
N MET A 704 -33.96 -29.88 5.39
CA MET A 704 -32.72 -29.43 6.05
C MET A 704 -32.91 -29.29 7.57
N MET A 705 -34.05 -28.74 8.01
CA MET A 705 -34.39 -28.64 9.43
C MET A 705 -34.60 -30.02 10.08
N LEU A 706 -35.19 -30.97 9.35
CA LEU A 706 -35.38 -32.34 9.80
C LEU A 706 -34.03 -33.06 9.94
N ASP A 707 -33.13 -32.91 8.98
CA ASP A 707 -31.79 -33.53 9.02
C ASP A 707 -30.96 -32.96 10.19
N ASP A 708 -31.01 -31.65 10.42
CA ASP A 708 -30.37 -30.99 11.56
C ASP A 708 -30.96 -31.49 12.89
N PHE A 709 -32.28 -31.64 12.98
CA PHE A 709 -32.94 -32.21 14.15
C PHE A 709 -32.53 -33.66 14.41
N LEU A 710 -32.51 -34.49 13.36
CA LEU A 710 -32.07 -35.89 13.46
C LEU A 710 -30.61 -36.00 13.89
N GLN A 711 -29.74 -35.12 13.37
CA GLN A 711 -28.33 -35.06 13.79
C GLN A 711 -28.20 -34.60 15.26
N LEU A 712 -29.03 -33.65 15.71
CA LEU A 712 -29.08 -33.24 17.12
C LEU A 712 -29.51 -34.42 18.02
N MET A 713 -30.48 -35.20 17.57
CA MET A 713 -31.03 -36.36 18.29
C MET A 713 -30.06 -37.55 18.38
N GLN A 714 -29.00 -37.59 17.57
CA GLN A 714 -27.90 -38.54 17.72
C GLN A 714 -27.01 -38.23 18.93
N ASN A 715 -27.08 -37.02 19.49
CA ASN A 715 -26.35 -36.67 20.71
C ASN A 715 -27.06 -37.26 21.95
N PRO A 716 -26.41 -38.15 22.73
CA PRO A 716 -27.04 -38.78 23.90
C PRO A 716 -27.51 -37.80 24.97
N ALA A 717 -26.83 -36.66 25.13
CA ALA A 717 -27.20 -35.64 26.11
C ALA A 717 -28.50 -34.90 25.71
N VAL A 718 -28.64 -34.59 24.41
CA VAL A 718 -29.85 -33.96 23.86
C VAL A 718 -31.03 -34.92 23.94
N LYS A 719 -30.81 -36.20 23.58
CA LYS A 719 -31.82 -37.24 23.66
C LYS A 719 -32.31 -37.45 25.11
N SER A 720 -31.40 -37.53 26.07
CA SER A 720 -31.73 -37.68 27.49
C SER A 720 -32.54 -36.49 28.03
N GLU A 721 -32.21 -35.27 27.60
CA GLU A 721 -32.93 -34.08 28.05
C GLU A 721 -34.31 -33.96 27.38
N LEU A 722 -34.45 -34.37 26.11
CA LEU A 722 -35.75 -34.48 25.45
C LEU A 722 -36.63 -35.56 26.10
N GLU A 723 -36.06 -36.70 26.49
CA GLU A 723 -36.75 -37.75 27.24
C GLU A 723 -37.23 -37.24 28.61
N ARG A 724 -36.41 -36.45 29.32
CA ARG A 724 -36.82 -35.76 30.55
C ARG A 724 -37.95 -34.76 30.31
N LEU A 725 -37.90 -34.00 29.22
CA LEU A 725 -38.91 -33.01 28.87
C LEU A 725 -40.23 -33.68 28.46
N ASN A 726 -40.17 -34.82 27.78
CA ASN A 726 -41.34 -35.65 27.46
C ASN A 726 -41.91 -36.34 28.71
N LEU A 727 -41.07 -36.83 29.62
CA LEU A 727 -41.50 -37.34 30.93
C LEU A 727 -42.17 -36.23 31.76
N TYR A 728 -41.63 -35.02 31.72
CA TYR A 728 -42.21 -33.84 32.36
C TYR A 728 -43.56 -33.50 31.72
N LYS A 729 -43.66 -33.47 30.39
CA LYS A 729 -44.90 -33.22 29.66
C LYS A 729 -45.96 -34.28 29.96
N HIS A 730 -45.61 -35.57 30.00
CA HIS A 730 -46.56 -36.64 30.36
C HIS A 730 -46.96 -36.64 31.85
N ARG A 731 -46.13 -36.11 32.74
CA ARG A 731 -46.49 -35.94 34.16
C ARG A 731 -47.38 -34.72 34.40
N HIS A 732 -47.21 -33.65 33.63
CA HIS A 732 -47.89 -32.38 33.87
C HIS A 732 -49.05 -32.08 32.90
N TYR A 733 -49.12 -32.75 31.75
CA TYR A 733 -50.27 -32.75 30.84
C TYR A 733 -50.98 -34.10 30.92
N LYS A 734 -51.66 -34.34 32.05
CA LYS A 734 -52.82 -35.24 32.11
C LYS A 734 -54.02 -34.42 32.55
N VAL A 735 -54.64 -33.67 31.64
CA VAL A 735 -56.08 -33.30 31.68
C VAL A 735 -56.56 -32.98 30.26
N ASN A 736 -57.58 -33.74 29.83
CA ASN A 736 -58.49 -33.66 28.67
C ASN A 736 -57.92 -33.61 27.26
#